data_AF-A0AA36I5Q8-F1
#
_entry.id   AF-A0AA36I5Q8-F1
#
_cell.length_a   1.000
_cell.length_b   1.000
_cell.length_c   1.000
_cell.angle_alpha   90.00
_cell.angle_beta   90.00
_cell.angle_gamma   90.00
#
_symmetry.space_group_name_H-M   'P 1'
#
loop_
_entity.id
_entity.type
_entity.pdbx_description
1 polymer ?
#
loop_
_entity_poly.entity_id
_entity_poly.type
_entity_poly.pdbx_seq_one_letter_code
_entity_poly.pdbx_strand_id
1 'polypeptide(L)'
;MAATGLNFPLDAKGERSTTGLNQGAFAAAVKAHSKEAFEAVEAERKWRFGYARHVVRQAQLASTAPEAALGIAKDGLGYLHSTMEFCRGEESMPLKQAMDKFKDGSFETFEVQGTGGKAEGLEVPYKGKVLRGEEVTAQAHLWLQRGVIELDTAAALCKVAETPDWTDLSDHTFVLFGAGSAMGPFPLLMALGAHVVALDLPRPQIWARLLKEAKGARGKLTAPVKTKVSDLDKAAEGAGCDLLQQTPEVRNWLRTVLKGKKKVVLGAYCYADGPLFVRVSMAMDAIIADLVEHLEAKPAVAYLCTPTDAHLCTPSSKLAAAENLRRAPAWQGLLGAGLKFAKMGLAPNRVKEEGASLPVCDAIVKEQGPNYCLAKRLQHWRAVLCRAAGCVVSSNVAPATATASVVSNKSFALAYKGMHHFKPMEVFQGETSNAVMLALLVNDLRNPLSAGQPSTALKNPMQLFSATAFHGGAWRTGYKFGTIGPCSAVAYIVASIIVPSWLVLYSSIQFFAWSWALFMVATQGAAAAEDTISIFTYLQLLEVLHAALGMVPSNPLTTAMQISSRVGLVQIVACARSASSWAAMLPWMTLFMVAWSITEVIRYLYYALNTAGVNLPPLTWLRYSTFLALYPLGVAGELGAVYSAMPELTQKAAEGCGLLHACAIVPAATQRLGFAGLLLVYVLCFPMLFGTMLGQRRKVLKRLKEAKSKKE
;
A
#
# COMPACT_ATOMS: atom_id res chain seq x y z
N MET A 1 17.80 -22.57 -33.37
CA MET A 1 18.13 -23.60 -32.35
C MET A 1 16.83 -24.17 -31.83
N ALA A 2 16.70 -25.51 -31.80
CA ALA A 2 15.55 -26.14 -31.16
C ALA A 2 15.42 -25.63 -29.71
N ALA A 3 14.20 -25.27 -29.29
CA ALA A 3 13.98 -24.83 -27.92
C ALA A 3 14.41 -25.96 -26.98
N THR A 4 15.33 -25.72 -26.05
CA THR A 4 15.78 -26.73 -25.06
C THR A 4 15.03 -26.54 -23.74
N GLY A 5 14.71 -27.64 -23.06
CA GLY A 5 14.02 -27.66 -21.77
C GLY A 5 12.50 -27.58 -21.86
N LEU A 6 11.86 -27.21 -20.74
CA LEU A 6 10.41 -27.07 -20.60
C LEU A 6 9.88 -25.89 -21.43
N ASN A 7 8.87 -26.12 -22.25
CA ASN A 7 8.33 -25.20 -23.24
C ASN A 7 6.80 -25.34 -23.41
N PHE A 8 6.18 -24.31 -23.98
CA PHE A 8 4.77 -24.37 -24.44
C PHE A 8 4.66 -25.29 -25.66
N PRO A 9 3.56 -26.04 -25.85
CA PRO A 9 3.39 -26.89 -27.04
C PRO A 9 3.46 -26.09 -28.34
N LEU A 10 3.79 -26.76 -29.44
CA LEU A 10 3.66 -26.18 -30.78
C LEU A 10 2.17 -26.05 -31.14
N ASP A 11 1.78 -24.89 -31.64
CA ASP A 11 0.45 -24.69 -32.21
C ASP A 11 0.39 -25.15 -33.68
N ALA A 12 -0.78 -25.04 -34.31
CA ALA A 12 -1.00 -25.44 -35.70
C ALA A 12 -0.12 -24.68 -36.72
N LYS A 13 0.51 -23.57 -36.32
CA LYS A 13 1.45 -22.80 -37.14
C LYS A 13 2.91 -23.13 -36.84
N GLY A 14 3.17 -24.08 -35.94
CA GLY A 14 4.51 -24.39 -35.45
C GLY A 14 5.07 -23.35 -34.49
N GLU A 15 4.23 -22.47 -33.91
CA GLU A 15 4.64 -21.47 -32.94
C GLU A 15 4.36 -21.92 -31.51
N ARG A 16 5.22 -21.56 -30.55
CA ARG A 16 5.03 -21.87 -29.13
C ARG A 16 4.20 -20.79 -28.43
N SER A 17 2.95 -20.64 -28.86
CA SER A 17 2.01 -19.64 -28.33
C SER A 17 1.51 -19.98 -26.92
N THR A 18 1.43 -18.98 -26.05
CA THR A 18 0.96 -19.18 -24.65
C THR A 18 -0.56 -19.15 -24.51
N THR A 19 -1.28 -18.56 -25.45
CA THR A 19 -2.72 -18.29 -25.32
C THR A 19 -3.54 -19.56 -25.25
N GLY A 20 -3.31 -20.49 -26.18
CA GLY A 20 -4.05 -21.75 -26.26
C GLY A 20 -3.85 -22.63 -25.03
N LEU A 21 -2.60 -22.79 -24.58
CA LEU A 21 -2.30 -23.52 -23.34
C LEU A 21 -3.00 -22.89 -22.14
N ASN A 22 -2.97 -21.56 -22.04
CA ASN A 22 -3.54 -20.85 -20.89
C ASN A 22 -5.06 -21.01 -20.83
N GLN A 23 -5.75 -20.73 -21.93
CA GLN A 23 -7.19 -20.92 -22.05
C GLN A 23 -7.57 -22.39 -21.83
N GLY A 24 -6.82 -23.32 -22.43
CA GLY A 24 -7.02 -24.76 -22.29
C GLY A 24 -6.89 -25.26 -20.85
N ALA A 25 -5.93 -24.74 -20.08
CA ALA A 25 -5.77 -25.09 -18.66
C ALA A 25 -6.98 -24.67 -17.82
N PHE A 26 -7.51 -23.46 -18.05
CA PHE A 26 -8.72 -23.00 -17.35
C PHE A 26 -9.98 -23.75 -17.82
N ALA A 27 -10.08 -24.10 -19.10
CA ALA A 27 -11.17 -24.90 -19.64
C ALA A 27 -11.17 -26.31 -19.04
N ALA A 28 -10.02 -26.99 -19.07
CA ALA A 28 -9.85 -28.33 -18.49
C ALA A 28 -10.23 -28.34 -17.01
N ALA A 29 -9.77 -27.35 -16.25
CA ALA A 29 -10.03 -27.25 -14.82
C ALA A 29 -11.52 -27.14 -14.47
N VAL A 30 -12.37 -26.53 -15.30
CA VAL A 30 -13.80 -26.35 -14.97
C VAL A 30 -14.73 -27.35 -15.67
N LYS A 31 -14.22 -28.11 -16.65
CA LYS A 31 -15.02 -28.99 -17.52
C LYS A 31 -15.90 -29.98 -16.76
N ALA A 32 -15.36 -30.65 -15.74
CA ALA A 32 -16.08 -31.63 -14.94
C ALA A 32 -17.08 -31.01 -13.94
N HIS A 33 -17.02 -29.70 -13.72
CA HIS A 33 -17.75 -29.02 -12.64
C HIS A 33 -18.79 -28.02 -13.13
N SER A 34 -18.64 -27.46 -14.33
CA SER A 34 -19.63 -26.56 -14.92
C SER A 34 -19.50 -26.53 -16.45
N LYS A 35 -20.50 -27.12 -17.13
CA LYS A 35 -20.62 -27.07 -18.59
C LYS A 35 -20.69 -25.62 -19.10
N GLU A 36 -21.48 -24.77 -18.44
CA GLU A 36 -21.60 -23.35 -18.78
C GLU A 36 -20.25 -22.62 -18.67
N ALA A 37 -19.50 -22.82 -17.58
CA ALA A 37 -18.22 -22.16 -17.40
C ALA A 37 -17.18 -22.66 -18.42
N PHE A 38 -17.20 -23.96 -18.74
CA PHE A 38 -16.35 -24.56 -19.78
C PHE A 38 -16.62 -23.95 -21.16
N GLU A 39 -17.88 -23.96 -21.61
CA GLU A 39 -18.29 -23.37 -22.89
C GLU A 39 -17.96 -21.88 -22.96
N ALA A 40 -18.13 -21.15 -21.84
CA ALA A 40 -17.76 -19.73 -21.77
C ALA A 40 -16.25 -19.50 -21.91
N VAL A 41 -15.40 -20.37 -21.35
CA VAL A 41 -13.96 -20.30 -21.53
C VAL A 41 -13.60 -20.59 -22.99
N GLU A 42 -14.13 -21.63 -23.60
CA GLU A 42 -13.85 -21.98 -25.01
C GLU A 42 -14.31 -20.90 -25.98
N ALA A 43 -15.43 -20.24 -25.71
CA ALA A 43 -15.97 -19.16 -26.54
C ALA A 43 -15.17 -17.84 -26.47
N GLU A 44 -14.25 -17.66 -25.51
CA GLU A 44 -13.49 -16.41 -25.34
C GLU A 44 -12.39 -16.26 -26.41
N ARG A 45 -12.70 -15.53 -27.48
CA ARG A 45 -11.78 -15.28 -28.60
C ARG A 45 -10.63 -14.33 -28.28
N LYS A 46 -10.78 -13.46 -27.26
CA LYS A 46 -9.79 -12.44 -26.87
C LYS A 46 -9.25 -12.71 -25.47
N TRP A 47 -8.70 -13.90 -25.27
CA TRP A 47 -8.20 -14.39 -23.98
C TRP A 47 -7.35 -13.38 -23.21
N ARG A 48 -6.41 -12.68 -23.88
CA ARG A 48 -5.53 -11.65 -23.26
C ARG A 48 -6.28 -10.58 -22.46
N PHE A 49 -7.52 -10.27 -22.85
CA PHE A 49 -8.37 -9.26 -22.23
C PHE A 49 -9.55 -9.85 -21.44
N GLY A 50 -10.02 -11.04 -21.83
CA GLY A 50 -11.18 -11.71 -21.25
C GLY A 50 -10.90 -12.63 -20.07
N TYR A 51 -9.66 -13.12 -19.90
CA TYR A 51 -9.32 -14.19 -18.94
C TYR A 51 -9.80 -13.94 -17.50
N ALA A 52 -9.71 -12.70 -17.01
CA ALA A 52 -9.96 -12.37 -15.60
C ALA A 52 -11.34 -12.82 -15.09
N ARG A 53 -12.39 -12.71 -15.92
CA ARG A 53 -13.75 -13.15 -15.51
C ARG A 53 -13.84 -14.66 -15.36
N HIS A 54 -13.09 -15.41 -16.16
CA HIS A 54 -13.05 -16.87 -16.13
C HIS A 54 -12.27 -17.38 -14.91
N VAL A 55 -11.19 -16.69 -14.54
CA VAL A 55 -10.44 -16.97 -13.31
C VAL A 55 -11.31 -16.74 -12.08
N VAL A 56 -12.04 -15.61 -12.02
CA VAL A 56 -12.99 -15.34 -10.94
C VAL A 56 -14.07 -16.42 -10.89
N ARG A 57 -14.63 -16.82 -12.04
CA ARG A 57 -15.66 -17.89 -12.08
C ARG A 57 -15.10 -19.22 -11.61
N GLN A 58 -13.88 -19.59 -11.99
CA GLN A 58 -13.22 -20.80 -11.47
C GLN A 58 -13.06 -20.75 -9.95
N ALA A 59 -12.62 -19.62 -9.39
CA ALA A 59 -12.47 -19.46 -7.94
C ALA A 59 -13.82 -19.58 -7.21
N GLN A 60 -14.91 -19.07 -7.79
CA GLN A 60 -16.27 -19.27 -7.28
C GLN A 60 -16.70 -20.73 -7.34
N LEU A 61 -16.44 -21.44 -8.45
CA LEU A 61 -16.75 -22.87 -8.55
C LEU A 61 -15.96 -23.68 -7.50
N ALA A 62 -14.67 -23.38 -7.31
CA ALA A 62 -13.85 -24.02 -6.29
C ALA A 62 -14.36 -23.75 -4.85
N SER A 63 -15.02 -22.62 -4.59
CA SER A 63 -15.58 -22.31 -3.27
C SER A 63 -16.92 -23.00 -2.97
N THR A 64 -17.52 -23.71 -3.93
CA THR A 64 -18.83 -24.37 -3.74
C THR A 64 -18.74 -25.66 -2.92
N ALA A 65 -17.72 -26.50 -3.16
CA ALA A 65 -17.56 -27.80 -2.50
C ALA A 65 -16.09 -28.23 -2.45
N PRO A 66 -15.66 -29.01 -1.44
CA PRO A 66 -14.31 -29.57 -1.37
C PRO A 66 -13.89 -30.36 -2.60
N GLU A 67 -14.79 -31.19 -3.13
CA GLU A 67 -14.58 -32.03 -4.31
C GLU A 67 -14.39 -31.18 -5.56
N ALA A 68 -15.11 -30.06 -5.67
CA ALA A 68 -14.93 -29.10 -6.75
C ALA A 68 -13.55 -28.44 -6.66
N ALA A 69 -13.11 -28.01 -5.48
CA ALA A 69 -11.78 -27.41 -5.31
C ALA A 69 -10.65 -28.37 -5.71
N LEU A 70 -10.73 -29.62 -5.26
CA LEU A 70 -9.72 -30.65 -5.54
C LEU A 70 -9.76 -31.10 -7.01
N GLY A 71 -10.95 -31.29 -7.59
CA GLY A 71 -11.12 -31.65 -8.99
C GLY A 71 -10.60 -30.58 -9.94
N ILE A 72 -10.96 -29.31 -9.72
CA ILE A 72 -10.46 -28.17 -10.50
C ILE A 72 -8.93 -28.12 -10.48
N ALA A 73 -8.33 -28.30 -9.30
CA ALA A 73 -6.88 -28.30 -9.15
C ALA A 73 -6.21 -29.48 -9.87
N LYS A 74 -6.77 -30.68 -9.72
CA LYS A 74 -6.28 -31.91 -10.35
C LYS A 74 -6.35 -31.84 -11.86
N ASP A 75 -7.47 -31.40 -12.41
CA ASP A 75 -7.70 -31.37 -13.86
C ASP A 75 -6.87 -30.28 -14.55
N GLY A 76 -6.76 -29.10 -13.92
CA GLY A 76 -5.90 -28.02 -14.41
C GLY A 76 -4.42 -28.39 -14.45
N LEU A 77 -3.90 -28.99 -13.37
CA LEU A 77 -2.51 -29.48 -13.35
C LEU A 77 -2.32 -30.69 -14.28
N GLY A 78 -3.27 -31.62 -14.32
CA GLY A 78 -3.22 -32.77 -15.21
C GLY A 78 -3.11 -32.37 -16.69
N TYR A 79 -3.88 -31.36 -17.11
CA TYR A 79 -3.75 -30.76 -18.44
C TYR A 79 -2.34 -30.19 -18.67
N LEU A 80 -1.83 -29.34 -17.76
CA LEU A 80 -0.52 -28.72 -17.92
C LEU A 80 0.62 -29.75 -17.99
N HIS A 81 0.58 -30.79 -17.16
CA HIS A 81 1.55 -31.90 -17.17
C HIS A 81 1.53 -32.72 -18.45
N SER A 82 0.36 -32.87 -19.06
CA SER A 82 0.16 -33.67 -20.27
C SER A 82 0.38 -32.88 -21.56
N THR A 83 0.29 -31.54 -21.50
CA THR A 83 0.33 -30.67 -22.68
C THR A 83 1.59 -29.82 -22.78
N MET A 84 2.18 -29.39 -21.67
CA MET A 84 3.49 -28.72 -21.75
C MET A 84 4.55 -29.72 -22.20
N GLU A 85 5.48 -29.25 -23.03
CA GLU A 85 6.49 -30.08 -23.65
C GLU A 85 7.85 -29.86 -23.00
N PHE A 86 8.63 -30.93 -22.83
CA PHE A 86 10.04 -30.86 -22.50
C PHE A 86 10.85 -31.30 -23.73
N CYS A 87 11.77 -30.44 -24.14
CA CYS A 87 12.54 -30.62 -25.37
C CYS A 87 14.01 -30.92 -25.06
N ARG A 88 14.58 -31.96 -25.65
CA ARG A 88 15.98 -32.35 -25.49
C ARG A 88 16.54 -32.85 -26.82
N GLY A 89 17.53 -32.13 -27.35
CA GLY A 89 18.00 -32.37 -28.71
C GLY A 89 16.88 -32.15 -29.72
N GLU A 90 16.60 -33.15 -30.56
CA GLU A 90 15.50 -33.14 -31.53
C GLU A 90 14.19 -33.71 -30.96
N GLU A 91 14.22 -34.34 -29.79
CA GLU A 91 13.03 -34.90 -29.16
C GLU A 91 12.22 -33.84 -28.41
N SER A 92 10.89 -33.88 -28.59
CA SER A 92 9.92 -33.15 -27.77
C SER A 92 8.90 -34.14 -27.21
N MET A 93 8.61 -34.07 -25.91
CA MET A 93 7.65 -34.97 -25.26
C MET A 93 6.88 -34.25 -24.16
N PRO A 94 5.68 -34.71 -23.76
CA PRO A 94 4.97 -34.17 -22.61
C PRO A 94 5.84 -34.14 -21.34
N LEU A 95 5.69 -33.10 -20.53
CA LEU A 95 6.45 -32.91 -19.28
C LEU A 95 6.35 -34.13 -18.37
N LYS A 96 5.15 -34.71 -18.22
CA LYS A 96 4.95 -35.94 -17.45
C LYS A 96 5.85 -37.08 -17.96
N GLN A 97 5.89 -37.31 -19.27
CA GLN A 97 6.73 -38.33 -19.88
C GLN A 97 8.21 -38.05 -19.68
N ALA A 98 8.63 -36.79 -19.76
CA ALA A 98 10.04 -36.41 -19.54
C ALA A 98 10.50 -36.69 -18.10
N MET A 99 9.64 -36.40 -17.10
CA MET A 99 9.92 -36.71 -15.70
C MET A 99 10.08 -38.22 -15.46
N ASP A 100 9.31 -39.04 -16.17
CA ASP A 100 9.39 -40.51 -16.12
C ASP A 100 10.61 -41.05 -16.89
N LYS A 101 10.95 -40.47 -18.04
CA LYS A 101 12.04 -40.92 -18.92
C LYS A 101 13.43 -40.59 -18.34
N PHE A 102 13.66 -39.35 -17.92
CA PHE A 102 15.00 -38.87 -17.56
C PHE A 102 15.33 -39.09 -16.08
N LYS A 103 15.80 -40.31 -15.77
CA LYS A 103 16.23 -40.70 -14.42
C LYS A 103 17.75 -40.60 -14.21
N ASP A 104 18.49 -40.49 -15.30
CA ASP A 104 19.94 -40.33 -15.31
C ASP A 104 20.35 -38.86 -15.27
N GLY A 105 21.58 -38.58 -14.83
CA GLY A 105 22.08 -37.22 -14.65
C GLY A 105 21.71 -36.64 -13.28
N SER A 106 22.71 -36.09 -12.60
CA SER A 106 22.60 -35.44 -11.31
C SER A 106 23.66 -34.35 -11.18
N PHE A 107 23.63 -33.62 -10.08
CA PHE A 107 24.65 -32.64 -9.73
C PHE A 107 25.58 -33.21 -8.65
N GLU A 108 26.81 -32.71 -8.64
CA GLU A 108 27.65 -32.83 -7.46
C GLU A 108 27.15 -31.85 -6.38
N THR A 109 27.56 -32.08 -5.13
CA THR A 109 27.06 -31.30 -4.00
C THR A 109 28.18 -30.49 -3.35
N PHE A 110 27.94 -29.20 -3.14
CA PHE A 110 28.79 -28.33 -2.33
C PHE A 110 28.06 -27.90 -1.06
N GLU A 111 28.75 -27.89 0.07
CA GLU A 111 28.17 -27.51 1.35
C GLU A 111 28.99 -26.42 2.04
N VAL A 112 28.29 -25.49 2.69
CA VAL A 112 28.89 -24.45 3.52
C VAL A 112 28.19 -24.44 4.86
N GLN A 113 28.94 -24.63 5.94
CA GLN A 113 28.46 -24.41 7.30
C GLN A 113 28.75 -22.96 7.69
N GLY A 114 27.70 -22.24 8.09
CA GLY A 114 27.82 -20.87 8.57
C GLY A 114 28.48 -20.78 9.94
N THR A 115 29.09 -19.62 10.21
CA THR A 115 29.86 -19.32 11.44
C THR A 115 29.21 -18.24 12.33
N GLY A 116 28.03 -17.75 11.96
CA GLY A 116 27.30 -16.71 12.67
C GLY A 116 26.64 -17.18 13.97
N GLY A 117 26.36 -16.22 14.86
CA GLY A 117 25.70 -16.45 16.15
C GLY A 117 24.20 -16.77 16.04
N LYS A 118 23.60 -17.14 17.17
CA LYS A 118 22.14 -17.38 17.28
C LYS A 118 21.38 -16.06 17.19
N ALA A 119 20.37 -15.98 16.32
CA ALA A 119 19.46 -14.84 16.24
C ALA A 119 18.57 -14.72 17.50
N GLU A 120 18.17 -13.49 17.84
CA GLU A 120 17.39 -13.16 19.04
C GLU A 120 15.86 -13.39 18.89
N GLY A 121 15.43 -14.11 17.85
CA GLY A 121 14.03 -14.41 17.58
C GLY A 121 13.49 -13.77 16.30
N LEU A 122 12.18 -13.53 16.26
CA LEU A 122 11.53 -12.87 15.12
C LEU A 122 11.81 -11.36 15.12
N GLU A 123 12.42 -10.88 14.04
CA GLU A 123 12.62 -9.46 13.78
C GLU A 123 11.78 -9.01 12.59
N VAL A 124 11.00 -7.94 12.76
CA VAL A 124 10.16 -7.38 11.70
C VAL A 124 10.57 -5.94 11.43
N PRO A 125 11.35 -5.67 10.37
CA PRO A 125 11.61 -4.31 9.91
C PRO A 125 10.31 -3.64 9.49
N TYR A 126 9.98 -2.47 10.05
CA TYR A 126 8.79 -1.71 9.71
C TYR A 126 8.98 -0.21 9.94
N LYS A 127 8.78 0.59 8.87
CA LYS A 127 8.83 2.07 8.90
C LYS A 127 10.07 2.65 9.61
N GLY A 128 11.24 2.10 9.30
CA GLY A 128 12.53 2.56 9.84
C GLY A 128 12.88 2.06 11.25
N LYS A 129 12.09 1.13 11.80
CA LYS A 129 12.36 0.43 13.06
C LYS A 129 12.44 -1.07 12.83
N VAL A 130 13.11 -1.79 13.73
CA VAL A 130 13.07 -3.25 13.78
C VAL A 130 12.25 -3.64 15.00
N LEU A 131 11.07 -4.23 14.77
CA LEU A 131 10.15 -4.62 15.83
C LEU A 131 10.53 -6.02 16.36
N ARG A 132 10.47 -6.20 17.68
CA ARG A 132 10.74 -7.48 18.35
C ARG A 132 9.71 -7.75 19.46
N GLY A 133 9.45 -9.03 19.75
CA GLY A 133 8.59 -9.46 20.86
C GLY A 133 7.24 -8.72 20.90
N GLU A 134 6.94 -8.05 22.01
CA GLU A 134 5.69 -7.29 22.21
C GLU A 134 5.45 -6.19 21.16
N GLU A 135 6.50 -5.60 20.57
CA GLU A 135 6.33 -4.59 19.51
C GLU A 135 5.71 -5.19 18.24
N VAL A 136 6.04 -6.45 17.93
CA VAL A 136 5.44 -7.19 16.81
C VAL A 136 3.96 -7.45 17.10
N THR A 137 3.64 -7.89 18.32
CA THR A 137 2.26 -8.11 18.79
C THR A 137 1.43 -6.82 18.72
N ALA A 138 1.95 -5.72 19.25
CA ALA A 138 1.29 -4.42 19.20
C ALA A 138 1.06 -3.95 17.75
N GLN A 139 2.05 -4.14 16.87
CA GLN A 139 1.93 -3.77 15.47
C GLN A 139 0.94 -4.65 14.70
N ALA A 140 0.87 -5.95 15.00
CA ALA A 140 -0.12 -6.87 14.44
C ALA A 140 -1.55 -6.44 14.80
N HIS A 141 -1.79 -6.06 16.06
CA HIS A 141 -3.08 -5.51 16.48
C HIS A 141 -3.42 -4.19 15.79
N LEU A 142 -2.44 -3.30 15.56
CA LEU A 142 -2.65 -2.06 14.82
C LEU A 142 -3.02 -2.33 13.35
N TRP A 143 -2.37 -3.30 12.70
CA TRP A 143 -2.73 -3.71 11.35
C TRP A 143 -4.13 -4.33 11.28
N LEU A 144 -4.49 -5.16 12.26
CA LEU A 144 -5.83 -5.74 12.38
C LEU A 144 -6.90 -4.64 12.55
N GLN A 145 -6.70 -3.73 13.50
CA GLN A 145 -7.63 -2.63 13.78
C GLN A 145 -7.86 -1.75 12.56
N ARG A 146 -6.82 -1.51 11.76
CA ARG A 146 -6.91 -0.73 10.53
C ARG A 146 -7.56 -1.50 9.38
N GLY A 147 -7.73 -2.82 9.49
CA GLY A 147 -8.23 -3.67 8.41
C GLY A 147 -7.18 -3.96 7.33
N VAL A 148 -5.90 -3.92 7.69
CA VAL A 148 -4.79 -4.25 6.78
C VAL A 148 -4.61 -5.77 6.66
N ILE A 149 -4.91 -6.51 7.73
CA ILE A 149 -4.77 -7.97 7.84
C ILE A 149 -6.03 -8.62 8.42
N GLU A 150 -6.13 -9.94 8.29
CA GLU A 150 -7.17 -10.75 8.91
C GLU A 150 -6.84 -11.10 10.39
N LEU A 151 -7.87 -11.52 11.14
CA LEU A 151 -7.77 -11.79 12.58
C LEU A 151 -6.79 -12.93 12.89
N ASP A 152 -6.86 -14.00 12.12
CA ASP A 152 -5.99 -15.17 12.24
C ASP A 152 -4.54 -14.85 11.84
N THR A 153 -4.32 -13.94 10.88
CA THR A 153 -2.99 -13.40 10.57
C THR A 153 -2.38 -12.71 11.79
N ALA A 154 -3.15 -11.85 12.47
CA ALA A 154 -2.67 -11.19 13.68
C ALA A 154 -2.35 -12.20 14.78
N ALA A 155 -3.25 -13.17 15.01
CA ALA A 155 -3.05 -14.21 16.02
C ALA A 155 -1.80 -15.07 15.74
N ALA A 156 -1.56 -15.44 14.47
CA ALA A 156 -0.36 -16.17 14.08
C ALA A 156 0.92 -15.37 14.35
N LEU A 157 0.93 -14.07 14.05
CA LEU A 157 2.08 -13.21 14.30
C LEU A 157 2.36 -13.04 15.79
N CYS A 158 1.33 -12.79 16.60
CA CYS A 158 1.46 -12.73 18.05
C CYS A 158 2.01 -14.06 18.58
N LYS A 159 1.49 -15.19 18.11
CA LYS A 159 1.91 -16.52 18.59
C LYS A 159 3.38 -16.81 18.30
N VAL A 160 3.87 -16.46 17.11
CA VAL A 160 5.28 -16.62 16.74
C VAL A 160 6.18 -15.67 17.54
N ALA A 161 5.75 -14.43 17.75
CA ALA A 161 6.49 -13.45 18.55
C ALA A 161 6.59 -13.85 20.02
N GLU A 162 5.54 -14.46 20.57
CA GLU A 162 5.46 -14.94 21.96
C GLU A 162 6.14 -16.30 22.18
N THR A 163 6.55 -16.99 21.11
CA THR A 163 7.17 -18.33 21.20
C THR A 163 8.55 -18.33 20.51
N PRO A 164 9.59 -17.71 21.10
CA PRO A 164 10.90 -17.54 20.47
C PRO A 164 11.53 -18.84 19.95
N ASP A 165 11.31 -19.97 20.65
CA ASP A 165 11.84 -21.28 20.25
C ASP A 165 11.32 -21.76 18.88
N TRP A 166 10.16 -21.29 18.44
CA TRP A 166 9.64 -21.64 17.10
C TRP A 166 10.50 -21.10 15.97
N THR A 167 11.24 -20.02 16.23
CA THR A 167 12.13 -19.39 15.25
C THR A 167 13.49 -20.06 15.16
N ASP A 168 13.85 -21.01 16.03
CA ASP A 168 14.99 -21.88 15.76
C ASP A 168 14.59 -22.89 14.68
N LEU A 169 15.21 -22.79 13.51
CA LEU A 169 14.91 -23.62 12.35
C LEU A 169 16.01 -24.64 12.05
N SER A 170 16.95 -24.84 12.98
CA SER A 170 18.05 -25.80 12.83
C SER A 170 17.60 -27.26 12.70
N ASP A 171 16.35 -27.58 13.04
CA ASP A 171 15.74 -28.89 12.87
C ASP A 171 15.05 -29.10 11.50
N HIS A 172 15.07 -28.10 10.61
CA HIS A 172 14.42 -28.16 9.30
C HIS A 172 15.40 -28.02 8.13
N THR A 173 15.11 -28.75 7.05
CA THR A 173 15.78 -28.62 5.76
C THR A 173 14.85 -27.93 4.76
N PHE A 174 15.24 -26.76 4.24
CA PHE A 174 14.46 -25.98 3.28
C PHE A 174 15.07 -26.09 1.89
N VAL A 175 14.31 -26.59 0.93
CA VAL A 175 14.64 -26.49 -0.50
C VAL A 175 14.09 -25.19 -1.02
N LEU A 176 14.95 -24.28 -1.48
CA LEU A 176 14.53 -23.00 -2.03
C LEU A 176 14.68 -22.99 -3.55
N PHE A 177 13.57 -23.12 -4.26
CA PHE A 177 13.53 -22.84 -5.69
C PHE A 177 13.58 -21.33 -5.89
N GLY A 178 14.73 -20.80 -6.33
CA GLY A 178 14.99 -19.37 -6.45
C GLY A 178 15.52 -18.77 -5.15
N ALA A 179 16.59 -19.34 -4.60
CA ALA A 179 17.23 -18.88 -3.36
C ALA A 179 17.65 -17.39 -3.40
N GLY A 180 17.99 -16.87 -4.57
CA GLY A 180 18.34 -15.47 -4.80
C GLY A 180 17.15 -14.53 -5.05
N SER A 181 15.91 -15.04 -4.99
CA SER A 181 14.68 -14.25 -5.18
C SER A 181 14.54 -13.15 -4.13
N ALA A 182 14.12 -11.96 -4.55
CA ALA A 182 13.98 -10.80 -3.65
C ALA A 182 12.94 -11.01 -2.54
N MET A 183 11.91 -11.81 -2.82
CA MET A 183 10.88 -12.19 -1.85
C MET A 183 11.16 -13.54 -1.18
N GLY A 184 12.28 -14.18 -1.52
CA GLY A 184 12.68 -15.46 -0.94
C GLY A 184 13.19 -15.27 0.50
N PRO A 185 12.93 -16.22 1.42
CA PRO A 185 13.30 -16.09 2.83
C PRO A 185 14.76 -16.50 3.11
N PHE A 186 15.64 -16.60 2.10
CA PHE A 186 17.00 -17.14 2.25
C PHE A 186 17.81 -16.48 3.38
N PRO A 187 17.94 -15.14 3.48
CA PRO A 187 18.72 -14.53 4.55
C PRO A 187 18.20 -14.84 5.94
N LEU A 188 16.87 -14.80 6.09
CA LEU A 188 16.20 -15.01 7.36
C LEU A 188 16.30 -16.48 7.78
N LEU A 189 16.13 -17.44 6.86
CA LEU A 189 16.31 -18.87 7.14
C LEU A 189 17.74 -19.18 7.58
N MET A 190 18.74 -18.62 6.91
CA MET A 190 20.13 -18.79 7.27
C MET A 190 20.44 -18.18 8.65
N ALA A 191 19.89 -17.00 8.96
CA ALA A 191 20.03 -16.37 10.28
C ALA A 191 19.38 -17.21 11.40
N LEU A 192 18.22 -17.82 11.13
CA LEU A 192 17.49 -18.70 12.06
C LEU A 192 18.07 -20.12 12.17
N GLY A 193 19.22 -20.38 11.53
CA GLY A 193 19.97 -21.63 11.68
C GLY A 193 19.50 -22.79 10.79
N ALA A 194 18.62 -22.54 9.83
CA ALA A 194 18.08 -23.57 8.95
C ALA A 194 19.16 -24.25 8.09
N HIS A 195 18.90 -25.50 7.68
CA HIS A 195 19.63 -26.12 6.58
C HIS A 195 18.93 -25.77 5.26
N VAL A 196 19.56 -24.96 4.41
CA VAL A 196 19.01 -24.53 3.13
C VAL A 196 19.67 -25.29 1.97
N VAL A 197 18.88 -26.03 1.20
CA VAL A 197 19.25 -26.56 -0.12
C VAL A 197 18.83 -25.52 -1.16
N ALA A 198 19.79 -24.75 -1.66
CA ALA A 198 19.53 -23.64 -2.57
C ALA A 198 19.52 -24.09 -4.02
N LEU A 199 18.51 -23.64 -4.78
CA LEU A 199 18.43 -23.77 -6.23
C LEU A 199 18.33 -22.37 -6.84
N ASP A 200 19.24 -22.04 -7.74
CA ASP A 200 19.19 -20.81 -8.53
C ASP A 200 19.99 -20.98 -9.82
N LEU A 201 19.83 -20.03 -10.74
CA LEU A 201 20.49 -20.02 -12.05
C LEU A 201 22.02 -20.13 -11.89
N PRO A 202 22.72 -20.76 -12.85
CA PRO A 202 24.17 -20.89 -12.84
C PRO A 202 24.84 -19.55 -13.23
N ARG A 203 24.70 -18.56 -12.35
CA ARG A 203 25.24 -17.21 -12.50
C ARG A 203 26.18 -16.92 -11.33
N PRO A 204 27.50 -16.74 -11.55
CA PRO A 204 28.47 -16.60 -10.47
C PRO A 204 28.15 -15.48 -9.46
N GLN A 205 27.55 -14.38 -9.92
CA GLN A 205 27.15 -13.25 -9.08
C GLN A 205 26.09 -13.62 -8.02
N ILE A 206 25.14 -14.50 -8.39
CA ILE A 206 24.10 -14.97 -7.45
C ILE A 206 24.76 -15.85 -6.39
N TRP A 207 25.59 -16.80 -6.82
CA TRP A 207 26.22 -17.77 -5.93
C TRP A 207 27.28 -17.14 -5.02
N ALA A 208 28.07 -16.18 -5.51
CA ALA A 208 28.99 -15.42 -4.68
C ALA A 208 28.25 -14.70 -3.53
N ARG A 209 27.07 -14.13 -3.79
CA ARG A 209 26.23 -13.52 -2.76
C ARG A 209 25.69 -14.56 -1.77
N LEU A 210 25.08 -15.64 -2.25
CA LEU A 210 24.49 -16.68 -1.40
C LEU A 210 25.55 -17.37 -0.52
N LEU A 211 26.72 -17.70 -1.07
CA LEU A 211 27.82 -18.34 -0.35
C LEU A 211 28.40 -17.40 0.72
N LYS A 212 28.59 -16.11 0.39
CA LYS A 212 29.06 -15.10 1.34
C LYS A 212 28.10 -14.96 2.52
N GLU A 213 26.81 -14.87 2.23
CA GLU A 213 25.77 -14.72 3.25
C GLU A 213 25.64 -15.98 4.11
N ALA A 214 25.70 -17.17 3.49
CA ALA A 214 25.70 -18.44 4.20
C ALA A 214 26.87 -18.57 5.17
N LYS A 215 28.08 -18.17 4.75
CA LYS A 215 29.29 -18.20 5.60
C LYS A 215 29.15 -17.34 6.86
N GLY A 216 28.50 -16.17 6.73
CA GLY A 216 28.28 -15.23 7.83
C GLY A 216 27.10 -15.54 8.75
N ALA A 217 26.19 -16.44 8.33
CA ALA A 217 25.00 -16.81 9.10
C ALA A 217 25.22 -18.06 9.97
N ARG A 218 24.23 -18.49 10.77
CA ARG A 218 24.28 -19.73 11.57
C ARG A 218 23.98 -20.98 10.74
N GLY A 219 23.12 -20.84 9.74
CA GLY A 219 22.57 -21.94 8.95
C GLY A 219 23.60 -22.70 8.12
N LYS A 220 23.15 -23.81 7.55
CA LYS A 220 23.92 -24.63 6.60
C LYS A 220 23.38 -24.42 5.19
N LEU A 221 24.25 -24.23 4.21
CA LEU A 221 23.90 -24.18 2.80
C LEU A 221 24.36 -25.44 2.07
N THR A 222 23.50 -25.99 1.23
CA THR A 222 23.82 -27.03 0.24
C THR A 222 23.47 -26.52 -1.16
N ALA A 223 24.41 -26.62 -2.10
CA ALA A 223 24.29 -26.10 -3.45
C ALA A 223 24.61 -27.19 -4.50
N PRO A 224 23.90 -27.21 -5.65
CA PRO A 224 24.27 -28.05 -6.78
C PRO A 224 25.49 -27.44 -7.49
N VAL A 225 26.47 -28.27 -7.80
CA VAL A 225 27.65 -27.89 -8.59
C VAL A 225 27.86 -28.86 -9.75
N LYS A 226 28.36 -28.35 -10.87
CA LYS A 226 28.61 -29.18 -12.08
C LYS A 226 29.70 -30.22 -11.85
N THR A 227 30.74 -29.86 -11.11
CA THR A 227 31.87 -30.71 -10.76
C THR A 227 32.11 -30.64 -9.26
N LYS A 228 32.73 -31.67 -8.70
CA LYS A 228 33.07 -31.68 -7.28
C LYS A 228 34.13 -30.61 -7.01
N VAL A 229 33.80 -29.67 -6.12
CA VAL A 229 34.67 -28.56 -5.71
C VAL A 229 34.74 -28.53 -4.19
N SER A 230 35.92 -28.25 -3.63
CA SER A 230 36.13 -28.05 -2.19
C SER A 230 36.41 -26.59 -1.82
N ASP A 231 36.82 -25.78 -2.79
CA ASP A 231 37.17 -24.37 -2.65
C ASP A 231 35.93 -23.48 -2.83
N LEU A 232 35.65 -22.62 -1.85
CA LEU A 232 34.49 -21.74 -1.83
C LEU A 232 34.50 -20.70 -2.95
N ASP A 233 35.68 -20.19 -3.33
CA ASP A 233 35.78 -19.17 -4.39
C ASP A 233 35.50 -19.79 -5.76
N LYS A 234 35.95 -21.03 -5.98
CA LYS A 234 35.66 -21.80 -7.21
C LYS A 234 34.24 -22.36 -7.24
N ALA A 235 33.64 -22.60 -6.06
CA ALA A 235 32.27 -23.10 -5.98
C ALA A 235 31.27 -22.13 -6.60
N ALA A 236 31.50 -20.81 -6.47
CA ALA A 236 30.62 -19.80 -7.07
C ALA A 236 30.54 -19.89 -8.60
N GLU A 237 31.64 -20.26 -9.28
CA GLU A 237 31.69 -20.39 -10.74
C GLU A 237 30.99 -21.65 -11.26
N GLY A 238 31.06 -22.74 -10.48
CA GLY A 238 30.51 -24.05 -10.82
C GLY A 238 29.09 -24.32 -10.30
N ALA A 239 28.56 -23.45 -9.43
CA ALA A 239 27.28 -23.64 -8.76
C ALA A 239 26.07 -23.23 -9.60
N GLY A 240 24.96 -23.90 -9.33
CA GLY A 240 23.63 -23.59 -9.85
C GLY A 240 23.09 -24.57 -10.88
N CYS A 241 21.82 -24.39 -11.17
CA CYS A 241 21.04 -25.23 -12.06
C CYS A 241 20.00 -24.38 -12.80
N ASP A 242 19.67 -24.75 -14.03
CA ASP A 242 18.58 -24.15 -14.79
C ASP A 242 17.34 -25.04 -14.68
N LEU A 243 16.36 -24.63 -13.87
CA LEU A 243 15.13 -25.39 -13.67
C LEU A 243 14.37 -25.69 -14.96
N LEU A 244 14.53 -24.90 -16.02
CA LEU A 244 13.85 -25.13 -17.29
C LEU A 244 14.54 -26.18 -18.13
N GLN A 245 15.87 -26.17 -18.15
CA GLN A 245 16.67 -27.09 -18.96
C GLN A 245 16.96 -28.41 -18.25
N GLN A 246 16.96 -28.39 -16.91
CA GLN A 246 17.45 -29.46 -16.05
C GLN A 246 16.39 -29.90 -15.02
N THR A 247 15.09 -29.75 -15.35
CA THR A 247 13.98 -30.12 -14.44
C THR A 247 14.12 -31.55 -13.89
N PRO A 248 14.34 -32.58 -14.74
CA PRO A 248 14.48 -33.96 -14.25
C PRO A 248 15.74 -34.18 -13.42
N GLU A 249 16.88 -33.58 -13.79
CA GLU A 249 18.16 -33.70 -13.09
C GLU A 249 18.10 -33.06 -11.71
N VAL A 250 17.44 -31.91 -11.57
CA VAL A 250 17.25 -31.26 -10.27
C VAL A 250 16.41 -32.15 -9.36
N ARG A 251 15.32 -32.75 -9.88
CA ARG A 251 14.54 -33.74 -9.12
C ARG A 251 15.40 -34.94 -8.70
N ASN A 252 16.21 -35.50 -9.59
CA ASN A 252 17.09 -36.63 -9.29
C ASN A 252 18.07 -36.28 -8.16
N TRP A 253 18.70 -35.11 -8.25
CA TRP A 253 19.64 -34.63 -7.24
C TRP A 253 18.98 -34.41 -5.88
N LEU A 254 17.80 -33.77 -5.86
CA LEU A 254 17.05 -33.54 -4.62
C LEU A 254 16.65 -34.85 -3.92
N ARG A 255 16.27 -35.90 -4.67
CA ARG A 255 15.99 -37.23 -4.07
C ARG A 255 17.20 -37.79 -3.34
N THR A 256 18.40 -37.53 -3.83
CA THR A 256 19.66 -37.94 -3.18
C THR A 256 19.97 -37.09 -1.96
N VAL A 257 19.93 -35.75 -2.09
CA VAL A 257 20.27 -34.81 -1.01
C VAL A 257 19.30 -34.87 0.17
N LEU A 258 18.03 -35.16 -0.11
CA LEU A 258 16.96 -35.20 0.88
C LEU A 258 16.72 -36.59 1.49
N LYS A 259 17.50 -37.60 1.07
CA LYS A 259 17.36 -38.96 1.59
C LYS A 259 17.56 -38.99 3.11
N GLY A 260 16.64 -39.65 3.83
CA GLY A 260 16.65 -39.74 5.29
C GLY A 260 16.28 -38.45 6.05
N LYS A 261 15.96 -37.35 5.35
CA LYS A 261 15.50 -36.10 5.99
C LYS A 261 14.02 -36.19 6.32
N LYS A 262 13.65 -35.91 7.58
CA LYS A 262 12.27 -36.02 8.07
C LYS A 262 11.47 -34.71 8.03
N LYS A 263 12.14 -33.56 8.14
CA LYS A 263 11.52 -32.22 8.22
C LYS A 263 11.95 -31.37 7.02
N VAL A 264 11.45 -31.75 5.84
CA VAL A 264 11.76 -31.07 4.58
C VAL A 264 10.67 -30.05 4.27
N VAL A 265 11.06 -28.85 3.84
CA VAL A 265 10.16 -27.79 3.35
C VAL A 265 10.53 -27.45 1.91
N LEU A 266 9.61 -27.61 0.98
CA LEU A 266 9.79 -27.29 -0.44
C LEU A 266 9.22 -25.88 -0.72
N GLY A 267 10.10 -24.89 -0.80
CA GLY A 267 9.73 -23.48 -0.96
C GLY A 267 9.91 -22.97 -2.40
N ALA A 268 8.79 -22.68 -3.07
CA ALA A 268 8.75 -22.24 -4.46
C ALA A 268 8.72 -20.70 -4.57
N TYR A 269 9.90 -20.09 -4.75
CA TYR A 269 10.08 -18.63 -4.75
C TYR A 269 10.58 -18.05 -6.09
N CYS A 270 10.81 -18.89 -7.11
CA CYS A 270 11.17 -18.42 -8.45
C CYS A 270 10.04 -17.54 -9.01
N TYR A 271 10.46 -16.42 -9.58
CA TYR A 271 9.61 -15.49 -10.30
C TYR A 271 10.29 -15.09 -11.60
N ALA A 272 9.50 -14.94 -12.66
CA ALA A 272 9.95 -14.42 -13.94
C ALA A 272 8.82 -13.62 -14.58
N ASP A 273 9.13 -12.86 -15.64
CA ASP A 273 8.12 -12.08 -16.35
C ASP A 273 7.50 -12.87 -17.50
N GLY A 274 6.19 -12.67 -17.70
CA GLY A 274 5.46 -13.17 -18.85
C GLY A 274 5.46 -14.70 -19.00
N PRO A 275 5.67 -15.24 -20.23
CA PRO A 275 5.67 -16.68 -20.50
C PRO A 275 6.66 -17.49 -19.66
N LEU A 276 7.80 -16.90 -19.31
CA LEU A 276 8.85 -17.58 -18.55
C LEU A 276 8.37 -17.99 -17.16
N PHE A 277 7.43 -17.22 -16.58
CA PHE A 277 6.91 -17.52 -15.25
C PHE A 277 6.11 -18.82 -15.20
N VAL A 278 5.30 -19.08 -16.23
CA VAL A 278 4.53 -20.32 -16.35
C VAL A 278 5.48 -21.50 -16.46
N ARG A 279 6.51 -21.38 -17.31
CA ARG A 279 7.52 -22.43 -17.50
C ARG A 279 8.24 -22.77 -16.21
N VAL A 280 8.78 -21.77 -15.50
CA VAL A 280 9.51 -22.05 -14.24
C VAL A 280 8.58 -22.54 -13.14
N SER A 281 7.33 -22.07 -13.10
CA SER A 281 6.33 -22.56 -12.14
C SER A 281 5.95 -24.01 -12.38
N MET A 282 5.85 -24.43 -13.65
CA MET A 282 5.62 -25.83 -14.01
C MET A 282 6.83 -26.73 -13.77
N ALA A 283 8.06 -26.22 -13.95
CA ALA A 283 9.26 -26.95 -13.56
C ALA A 283 9.28 -27.22 -12.04
N MET A 284 9.02 -26.20 -11.22
CA MET A 284 8.90 -26.36 -9.77
C MET A 284 7.77 -27.32 -9.40
N ASP A 285 6.60 -27.20 -10.04
CA ASP A 285 5.45 -28.06 -9.78
C ASP A 285 5.77 -29.54 -10.03
N ALA A 286 6.43 -29.87 -11.15
CA ALA A 286 6.79 -31.23 -11.48
C ALA A 286 7.78 -31.84 -10.48
N ILE A 287 8.77 -31.06 -10.04
CA ILE A 287 9.72 -31.50 -9.02
C ILE A 287 9.01 -31.69 -7.67
N ILE A 288 8.16 -30.74 -7.25
CA ILE A 288 7.40 -30.83 -6.00
C ILE A 288 6.46 -32.03 -5.99
N ALA A 289 5.76 -32.28 -7.11
CA ALA A 289 4.87 -33.43 -7.25
C ALA A 289 5.61 -34.76 -7.03
N ASP A 290 6.77 -34.93 -7.69
CA ASP A 290 7.61 -36.13 -7.56
C ASP A 290 8.11 -36.30 -6.12
N LEU A 291 8.62 -35.24 -5.48
CA LEU A 291 9.15 -35.30 -4.12
C LEU A 291 8.06 -35.58 -3.07
N VAL A 292 6.85 -35.04 -3.22
CA VAL A 292 5.72 -35.31 -2.32
C VAL A 292 5.28 -36.78 -2.37
N GLU A 293 5.44 -37.41 -3.53
CA GLU A 293 5.11 -38.82 -3.74
C GLU A 293 6.22 -39.76 -3.25
N HIS A 294 7.49 -39.41 -3.47
CA HIS A 294 8.62 -40.33 -3.33
C HIS A 294 9.51 -40.13 -2.10
N LEU A 295 9.39 -39.02 -1.35
CA LEU A 295 10.13 -38.85 -0.10
C LEU A 295 9.55 -39.72 1.02
N GLU A 296 10.42 -40.24 1.88
CA GLU A 296 10.06 -41.13 3.01
C GLU A 296 9.10 -40.47 4.01
N ALA A 297 9.31 -39.18 4.28
CA ALA A 297 8.42 -38.35 5.08
C ALA A 297 7.76 -37.31 4.18
N LYS A 298 6.47 -37.06 4.40
CA LYS A 298 5.72 -36.03 3.65
C LYS A 298 6.38 -34.66 3.87
N PRO A 299 6.89 -34.01 2.82
CA PRO A 299 7.48 -32.69 2.97
C PRO A 299 6.38 -31.65 3.22
N ALA A 300 6.73 -30.56 3.87
CA ALA A 300 5.94 -29.34 3.83
C ALA A 300 6.15 -28.63 2.49
N VAL A 301 5.18 -27.86 2.03
CA VAL A 301 5.26 -27.08 0.78
C VAL A 301 4.95 -25.61 1.07
N ALA A 302 5.78 -24.70 0.55
CA ALA A 302 5.63 -23.28 0.77
C ALA A 302 5.57 -22.48 -0.54
N TYR A 303 4.61 -21.58 -0.63
CA TYR A 303 4.44 -20.62 -1.73
C TYR A 303 4.19 -19.22 -1.17
N LEU A 304 4.46 -18.20 -1.98
CA LEU A 304 3.96 -16.84 -1.75
C LEU A 304 2.76 -16.58 -2.67
N CYS A 305 1.57 -16.58 -2.09
CA CYS A 305 0.37 -16.20 -2.81
C CYS A 305 0.41 -14.70 -3.12
N THR A 306 0.10 -14.34 -4.36
CA THR A 306 0.01 -12.94 -4.77
C THR A 306 -1.24 -12.30 -4.16
N PRO A 307 -1.27 -10.99 -3.87
CA PRO A 307 -2.50 -10.29 -3.54
C PRO A 307 -3.36 -9.98 -4.77
N THR A 308 -2.85 -10.23 -5.99
CA THR A 308 -3.45 -9.77 -7.25
C THR A 308 -4.16 -10.89 -8.03
N ASP A 309 -4.82 -11.81 -7.32
CA ASP A 309 -5.57 -12.92 -7.91
C ASP A 309 -7.05 -12.91 -7.44
N ALA A 310 -7.86 -13.84 -7.93
CA ALA A 310 -9.18 -14.10 -7.34
C ALA A 310 -9.01 -15.00 -6.10
N HIS A 311 -9.32 -14.45 -4.92
CA HIS A 311 -9.15 -15.13 -3.64
C HIS A 311 -10.47 -15.40 -2.96
N LEU A 312 -10.53 -16.51 -2.24
CA LEU A 312 -11.46 -16.62 -1.14
C LEU A 312 -11.10 -15.57 -0.09
N CYS A 313 -12.08 -14.82 0.41
CA CYS A 313 -11.89 -13.88 1.51
C CYS A 313 -12.78 -14.26 2.70
N THR A 314 -12.61 -13.56 3.83
CA THR A 314 -13.46 -13.82 5.00
C THR A 314 -14.79 -13.06 4.86
N PRO A 315 -15.88 -13.54 5.49
CA PRO A 315 -17.12 -12.77 5.58
C PRO A 315 -16.89 -11.37 6.17
N SER A 316 -15.95 -11.24 7.10
CA SER A 316 -15.59 -9.95 7.68
C SER A 316 -14.90 -9.02 6.68
N SER A 317 -14.08 -9.54 5.76
CA SER A 317 -13.49 -8.74 4.68
C SER A 317 -14.57 -8.20 3.73
N LYS A 318 -15.56 -9.03 3.38
CA LYS A 318 -16.72 -8.64 2.55
C LYS A 318 -17.51 -7.49 3.18
N LEU A 319 -17.85 -7.60 4.46
CA LEU A 319 -18.57 -6.55 5.19
C LEU A 319 -17.74 -5.27 5.27
N ALA A 320 -16.44 -5.38 5.55
CA ALA A 320 -15.53 -4.23 5.58
C ALA A 320 -15.42 -3.54 4.21
N ALA A 321 -15.33 -4.29 3.11
CA ALA A 321 -15.32 -3.73 1.75
C ALA A 321 -16.58 -2.93 1.43
N ALA A 322 -17.75 -3.48 1.77
CA ALA A 322 -19.02 -2.78 1.61
C ALA A 322 -19.05 -1.49 2.44
N GLU A 323 -18.64 -1.55 3.71
CA GLU A 323 -18.63 -0.37 4.58
C GLU A 323 -17.64 0.70 4.12
N ASN A 324 -16.43 0.30 3.71
CA ASN A 324 -15.43 1.22 3.19
C ASN A 324 -15.85 1.86 1.87
N LEU A 325 -16.63 1.17 1.04
CA LEU A 325 -17.24 1.78 -0.14
C LEU A 325 -18.30 2.83 0.24
N ARG A 326 -19.14 2.57 1.26
CA ARG A 326 -20.12 3.56 1.74
C ARG A 326 -19.46 4.79 2.36
N ARG A 327 -18.33 4.59 3.05
CA ARG A 327 -17.52 5.67 3.69
C ARG A 327 -16.52 6.31 2.75
N ALA A 328 -16.43 5.87 1.49
CA ALA A 328 -15.47 6.40 0.54
C ALA A 328 -15.70 7.92 0.34
N PRO A 329 -14.66 8.76 0.44
CA PRO A 329 -14.79 10.17 0.15
C PRO A 329 -15.35 10.43 -1.26
N ALA A 330 -16.22 11.44 -1.39
CA ALA A 330 -16.89 11.76 -2.66
C ALA A 330 -15.91 11.96 -3.83
N TRP A 331 -14.72 12.53 -3.57
CA TRP A 331 -13.69 12.74 -4.59
C TRP A 331 -13.24 11.43 -5.26
N GLN A 332 -13.27 10.28 -4.56
CA GLN A 332 -12.91 8.99 -5.14
C GLN A 332 -13.93 8.57 -6.19
N GLY A 333 -15.22 8.71 -5.88
CA GLY A 333 -16.30 8.45 -6.84
C GLY A 333 -16.23 9.37 -8.07
N LEU A 334 -15.97 10.67 -7.85
CA LEU A 334 -15.83 11.66 -8.91
C LEU A 334 -14.60 11.39 -9.79
N LEU A 335 -13.45 11.12 -9.20
CA LEU A 335 -12.22 10.76 -9.93
C LEU A 335 -12.43 9.47 -10.72
N GLY A 336 -13.04 8.47 -10.09
CA GLY A 336 -13.38 7.21 -10.72
C GLY A 336 -14.30 7.38 -11.92
N ALA A 337 -15.31 8.25 -11.83
CA ALA A 337 -16.21 8.59 -12.94
C ALA A 337 -15.49 9.37 -14.05
N GLY A 338 -14.70 10.37 -13.67
CA GLY A 338 -13.90 11.19 -14.60
C GLY A 338 -12.91 10.37 -15.40
N LEU A 339 -12.36 9.28 -14.85
CA LEU A 339 -11.40 8.43 -15.55
C LEU A 339 -12.03 7.23 -16.28
N LYS A 340 -13.37 7.08 -16.30
CA LYS A 340 -14.03 5.96 -16.99
C LYS A 340 -13.78 5.97 -18.50
N PHE A 341 -13.77 7.14 -19.14
CA PHE A 341 -13.58 7.24 -20.60
C PHE A 341 -12.22 6.67 -21.04
N ALA A 342 -11.21 6.78 -20.19
CA ALA A 342 -9.86 6.24 -20.41
C ALA A 342 -9.71 4.77 -19.97
N LYS A 343 -10.80 4.07 -19.61
CA LYS A 343 -10.79 2.72 -19.02
C LYS A 343 -9.97 2.62 -17.72
N MET A 344 -9.80 3.73 -17.01
CA MET A 344 -9.02 3.85 -15.76
C MET A 344 -9.90 4.15 -14.54
N GLY A 345 -11.22 3.99 -14.68
CA GLY A 345 -12.19 4.26 -13.62
C GLY A 345 -12.20 3.20 -12.51
N LEU A 346 -12.68 3.60 -11.34
CA LEU A 346 -12.83 2.72 -10.18
C LEU A 346 -14.02 1.77 -10.34
N ALA A 347 -13.82 0.51 -9.98
CA ALA A 347 -14.91 -0.46 -9.86
C ALA A 347 -15.19 -0.76 -8.38
N PRO A 348 -16.46 -0.74 -7.93
CA PRO A 348 -16.82 -1.18 -6.57
C PRO A 348 -16.34 -2.61 -6.26
N ASN A 349 -15.80 -2.82 -5.07
CA ASN A 349 -15.44 -4.15 -4.56
C ASN A 349 -16.69 -4.89 -4.06
N ARG A 350 -17.53 -5.35 -5.00
CA ARG A 350 -18.70 -6.18 -4.70
C ARG A 350 -18.27 -7.63 -4.64
N VAL A 351 -17.87 -8.07 -3.45
CA VAL A 351 -17.54 -9.47 -3.17
C VAL A 351 -18.79 -10.33 -3.41
N LYS A 352 -18.68 -11.30 -4.32
CA LYS A 352 -19.78 -12.18 -4.71
C LYS A 352 -19.88 -13.37 -3.77
N GLU A 353 -21.11 -13.80 -3.53
CA GLU A 353 -21.48 -15.01 -2.80
C GLU A 353 -22.66 -15.63 -3.54
N GLU A 354 -22.55 -16.90 -3.93
CA GLU A 354 -23.61 -17.64 -4.62
C GLU A 354 -24.09 -18.78 -3.71
N GLY A 355 -25.33 -18.67 -3.21
CA GLY A 355 -25.89 -19.67 -2.28
C GLY A 355 -25.07 -19.78 -0.99
N ALA A 356 -24.66 -21.01 -0.64
CA ALA A 356 -23.85 -21.31 0.55
C ALA A 356 -22.32 -21.24 0.31
N SER A 357 -21.88 -20.73 -0.86
CA SER A 357 -20.45 -20.63 -1.19
C SER A 357 -19.71 -19.60 -0.34
N LEU A 358 -18.41 -19.81 -0.15
CA LEU A 358 -17.57 -18.84 0.56
C LEU A 358 -17.29 -17.61 -0.33
N PRO A 359 -17.17 -16.40 0.24
CA PRO A 359 -17.07 -15.17 -0.53
C PRO A 359 -15.76 -15.05 -1.32
N VAL A 360 -15.86 -14.61 -2.57
CA VAL A 360 -14.71 -14.46 -3.48
C VAL A 360 -14.46 -12.99 -3.82
N CYS A 361 -13.25 -12.53 -3.50
CA CYS A 361 -12.76 -11.20 -3.83
C CYS A 361 -12.03 -11.21 -5.18
N ASP A 362 -12.43 -10.31 -6.08
CA ASP A 362 -11.75 -10.05 -7.36
C ASP A 362 -10.67 -8.98 -7.15
N ALA A 363 -9.44 -9.43 -6.92
CA ALA A 363 -8.26 -8.57 -6.81
C ALA A 363 -7.35 -8.65 -8.05
N ILE A 364 -7.82 -9.19 -9.17
CA ILE A 364 -7.02 -9.38 -10.38
C ILE A 364 -6.59 -8.03 -10.97
N VAL A 365 -5.28 -7.87 -11.20
CA VAL A 365 -4.68 -6.75 -11.93
C VAL A 365 -4.47 -7.20 -13.38
N LYS A 366 -5.28 -6.67 -14.31
CA LYS A 366 -5.33 -7.18 -15.71
C LYS A 366 -4.02 -6.96 -16.47
N GLU A 367 -3.27 -5.95 -16.08
CA GLU A 367 -1.98 -5.53 -16.63
C GLU A 367 -0.92 -6.63 -16.47
N GLN A 368 -0.97 -7.41 -15.37
CA GLN A 368 -0.08 -8.56 -15.14
C GLN A 368 -0.25 -9.66 -16.21
N GLY A 369 -1.46 -9.76 -16.77
CA GLY A 369 -1.78 -10.64 -17.88
C GLY A 369 -2.05 -12.11 -17.51
N PRO A 370 -2.52 -12.90 -18.49
CA PRO A 370 -2.99 -14.26 -18.26
C PRO A 370 -1.87 -15.23 -17.83
N ASN A 371 -0.63 -15.03 -18.28
CA ASN A 371 0.49 -15.90 -17.93
C ASN A 371 0.88 -15.77 -16.45
N TYR A 372 0.91 -14.54 -15.92
CA TYR A 372 1.11 -14.32 -14.49
C TYR A 372 0.01 -14.99 -13.66
N CYS A 373 -1.25 -14.82 -14.10
CA CYS A 373 -2.40 -15.41 -13.42
C CYS A 373 -2.36 -16.94 -13.43
N LEU A 374 -2.06 -17.58 -14.57
CA LEU A 374 -1.90 -19.03 -14.65
C LEU A 374 -0.74 -19.54 -13.76
N ALA A 375 0.41 -18.88 -13.81
CA ALA A 375 1.58 -19.25 -13.00
C ALA A 375 1.28 -19.21 -11.49
N LYS A 376 0.49 -18.24 -11.03
CA LYS A 376 0.03 -18.18 -9.64
C LYS A 376 -1.09 -19.18 -9.33
N ARG A 377 -2.00 -19.39 -10.28
CA ARG A 377 -3.13 -20.30 -10.10
C ARG A 377 -2.68 -21.76 -10.01
N LEU A 378 -1.70 -22.19 -10.79
CA LEU A 378 -1.16 -23.55 -10.70
C LEU A 378 -0.46 -23.80 -9.35
N GLN A 379 0.17 -22.78 -8.75
CA GLN A 379 0.72 -22.87 -7.38
C GLN A 379 -0.40 -23.11 -6.35
N HIS A 380 -1.56 -22.45 -6.51
CA HIS A 380 -2.73 -22.74 -5.67
C HIS A 380 -3.24 -24.16 -5.88
N TRP A 381 -3.33 -24.63 -7.12
CA TRP A 381 -3.75 -26.00 -7.42
C TRP A 381 -2.84 -27.03 -6.75
N ARG A 382 -1.51 -26.86 -6.83
CA ARG A 382 -0.58 -27.77 -6.16
C ARG A 382 -0.71 -27.71 -4.65
N ALA A 383 -0.82 -26.51 -4.08
CA ALA A 383 -0.97 -26.33 -2.64
C ALA A 383 -2.17 -27.10 -2.07
N VAL A 384 -3.36 -27.02 -2.70
CA VAL A 384 -4.54 -27.76 -2.21
C VAL A 384 -4.38 -29.28 -2.36
N LEU A 385 -3.76 -29.75 -3.45
CA LEU A 385 -3.51 -31.18 -3.65
C LEU A 385 -2.45 -31.73 -2.67
N CYS A 386 -1.38 -30.99 -2.41
CA CYS A 386 -0.37 -31.37 -1.42
C CYS A 386 -0.97 -31.48 -0.02
N ARG A 387 -1.80 -30.50 0.37
CA ARG A 387 -2.47 -30.55 1.67
C ARG A 387 -3.41 -31.75 1.78
N ALA A 388 -4.20 -32.02 0.73
CA ALA A 388 -5.06 -33.21 0.67
C ALA A 388 -4.25 -34.53 0.72
N ALA A 389 -3.01 -34.53 0.22
CA ALA A 389 -2.07 -35.65 0.30
C ALA A 389 -1.34 -35.77 1.66
N GLY A 390 -1.70 -34.95 2.65
CA GLY A 390 -1.14 -35.01 4.00
C GLY A 390 0.12 -34.16 4.21
N CYS A 391 0.46 -33.27 3.29
CA CYS A 391 1.54 -32.30 3.50
C CYS A 391 1.08 -31.12 4.37
N VAL A 392 1.98 -30.57 5.17
CA VAL A 392 1.84 -29.20 5.69
C VAL A 392 2.01 -28.21 4.53
N VAL A 393 1.14 -27.21 4.43
CA VAL A 393 1.20 -26.24 3.34
C VAL A 393 1.14 -24.81 3.88
N SER A 394 2.16 -24.01 3.58
CA SER A 394 2.18 -22.57 3.83
C SER A 394 2.01 -21.83 2.51
N SER A 395 0.80 -21.33 2.24
CA SER A 395 0.47 -20.61 1.00
C SER A 395 -0.25 -19.30 1.32
N ASN A 396 0.38 -18.51 2.19
CA ASN A 396 -0.18 -17.28 2.71
C ASN A 396 -0.16 -16.17 1.66
N VAL A 397 -1.20 -15.32 1.65
CA VAL A 397 -1.31 -14.17 0.75
C VAL A 397 -0.39 -13.06 1.22
N ALA A 398 0.59 -12.70 0.40
CA ALA A 398 1.51 -11.61 0.65
C ALA A 398 0.90 -10.25 0.24
N PRO A 399 1.30 -9.14 0.86
CA PRO A 399 0.75 -7.82 0.53
C PRO A 399 1.37 -7.26 -0.75
N ALA A 400 0.79 -6.16 -1.24
CA ALA A 400 1.46 -5.33 -2.25
C ALA A 400 2.80 -4.84 -1.68
N THR A 401 3.89 -5.27 -2.31
CA THR A 401 5.24 -5.09 -1.78
C THR A 401 6.08 -4.24 -2.74
N ALA A 402 6.63 -3.14 -2.24
CA ALA A 402 7.47 -2.20 -2.97
C ALA A 402 8.90 -2.75 -3.14
N THR A 403 9.05 -3.87 -3.88
CA THR A 403 10.37 -4.40 -4.22
C THR A 403 11.05 -3.50 -5.26
N ALA A 404 12.38 -3.56 -5.33
CA ALA A 404 13.17 -2.83 -6.32
C ALA A 404 12.68 -3.09 -7.77
N SER A 405 12.32 -4.34 -8.10
CA SER A 405 11.79 -4.70 -9.42
C SER A 405 10.44 -4.06 -9.71
N VAL A 406 9.52 -4.00 -8.74
CA VAL A 406 8.20 -3.39 -8.93
C VAL A 406 8.30 -1.86 -9.04
N VAL A 407 9.09 -1.23 -8.17
CA VAL A 407 9.22 0.25 -8.15
C VAL A 407 10.12 0.77 -9.28
N SER A 408 10.86 -0.10 -9.97
CA SER A 408 11.58 0.29 -11.20
C SER A 408 10.63 0.79 -12.29
N ASN A 409 9.37 0.31 -12.29
CA ASN A 409 8.32 0.84 -13.15
C ASN A 409 7.71 2.10 -12.52
N LYS A 410 7.89 3.25 -13.18
CA LYS A 410 7.44 4.57 -12.69
C LYS A 410 5.94 4.64 -12.41
N SER A 411 5.11 3.94 -13.19
CA SER A 411 3.65 3.92 -13.01
C SER A 411 3.27 3.18 -11.72
N PHE A 412 3.84 2.00 -11.49
CA PHE A 412 3.62 1.26 -10.25
C PHE A 412 4.18 1.99 -9.03
N ALA A 413 5.37 2.57 -9.13
CA ALA A 413 5.96 3.36 -8.04
C ALA A 413 5.05 4.53 -7.64
N LEU A 414 4.49 5.24 -8.63
CA LEU A 414 3.59 6.37 -8.38
C LEU A 414 2.25 5.90 -7.78
N ALA A 415 1.67 4.83 -8.32
CA ALA A 415 0.45 4.23 -7.79
C ALA A 415 0.64 3.80 -6.33
N TYR A 416 1.74 3.12 -6.01
CA TYR A 416 2.03 2.64 -4.64
C TYR A 416 2.14 3.77 -3.63
N LYS A 417 2.74 4.91 -4.04
CA LYS A 417 2.79 6.10 -3.19
C LYS A 417 1.40 6.68 -2.89
N GLY A 418 0.43 6.52 -3.77
CA GLY A 418 -0.94 7.04 -3.59
C GLY A 418 -1.96 6.04 -3.02
N MET A 419 -1.64 4.74 -2.95
CA MET A 419 -2.60 3.71 -2.54
C MET A 419 -3.17 3.94 -1.13
N HIS A 420 -2.43 4.59 -0.24
CA HIS A 420 -2.87 4.93 1.11
C HIS A 420 -4.10 5.86 1.15
N HIS A 421 -4.43 6.54 0.05
CA HIS A 421 -5.68 7.30 -0.07
C HIS A 421 -6.92 6.39 -0.14
N PHE A 422 -6.76 5.12 -0.52
CA PHE A 422 -7.81 4.12 -0.61
C PHE A 422 -7.82 3.21 0.62
N LYS A 423 -8.25 3.72 1.77
CA LYS A 423 -8.26 2.95 3.03
C LYS A 423 -9.04 1.62 2.89
N PRO A 424 -8.55 0.52 3.50
CA PRO A 424 -7.42 0.42 4.43
C PRO A 424 -6.08 0.03 3.76
N MET A 425 -5.90 0.32 2.48
CA MET A 425 -4.71 -0.11 1.74
C MET A 425 -3.40 0.35 2.37
N GLU A 426 -2.45 -0.58 2.50
CA GLU A 426 -1.06 -0.31 2.87
C GLU A 426 -0.11 -1.10 1.95
N VAL A 427 0.89 -0.40 1.40
CA VAL A 427 1.97 -1.00 0.62
C VAL A 427 3.17 -1.21 1.53
N PHE A 428 3.74 -2.41 1.49
CA PHE A 428 4.79 -2.83 2.41
C PHE A 428 6.18 -2.82 1.76
N GLN A 429 7.22 -2.67 2.57
CA GLN A 429 8.61 -2.83 2.13
C GLN A 429 8.96 -4.32 2.01
N GLY A 430 9.88 -4.65 1.11
CA GLY A 430 10.32 -6.04 0.88
C GLY A 430 10.73 -6.76 2.15
N GLU A 431 11.50 -6.11 3.01
CA GLU A 431 11.98 -6.66 4.28
C GLU A 431 10.84 -6.95 5.26
N THR A 432 9.86 -6.04 5.38
CA THR A 432 8.67 -6.27 6.21
C THR A 432 7.88 -7.47 5.70
N SER A 433 7.62 -7.52 4.39
CA SER A 433 6.89 -8.63 3.79
C SER A 433 7.64 -9.95 4.00
N ASN A 434 8.95 -9.99 3.77
CA ASN A 434 9.75 -11.21 3.95
C ASN A 434 9.71 -11.72 5.39
N ALA A 435 9.87 -10.82 6.37
CA ALA A 435 9.81 -11.17 7.79
C ALA A 435 8.42 -11.71 8.21
N VAL A 436 7.35 -11.03 7.78
CA VAL A 436 5.97 -11.46 8.10
C VAL A 436 5.63 -12.77 7.39
N MET A 437 5.96 -12.93 6.11
CA MET A 437 5.69 -14.17 5.38
C MET A 437 6.48 -15.36 5.95
N LEU A 438 7.71 -15.14 6.44
CA LEU A 438 8.45 -16.16 7.17
C LEU A 438 7.79 -16.50 8.52
N ALA A 439 7.34 -15.50 9.27
CA ALA A 439 6.63 -15.74 10.53
C ALA A 439 5.38 -16.61 10.30
N LEU A 440 4.61 -16.34 9.24
CA LEU A 440 3.44 -17.15 8.88
C LEU A 440 3.84 -18.57 8.45
N LEU A 441 4.93 -18.74 7.71
CA LEU A 441 5.49 -20.06 7.40
C LEU A 441 5.87 -20.82 8.69
N VAL A 442 6.52 -20.15 9.64
CA VAL A 442 6.88 -20.75 10.94
C VAL A 442 5.62 -21.15 11.71
N ASN A 443 4.59 -20.31 11.74
CA ASN A 443 3.30 -20.68 12.31
C ASN A 443 2.73 -21.93 11.65
N ASP A 444 2.74 -22.03 10.33
CA ASP A 444 2.16 -23.19 9.63
C ASP A 444 2.93 -24.48 9.91
N LEU A 445 4.26 -24.40 10.06
CA LEU A 445 5.11 -25.54 10.40
C LEU A 445 4.97 -25.99 11.87
N ARG A 446 4.78 -25.05 12.80
CA ARG A 446 4.86 -25.31 14.25
C ARG A 446 3.49 -25.39 14.95
N ASN A 447 2.49 -24.68 14.45
CA ASN A 447 1.18 -24.58 15.08
C ASN A 447 0.26 -25.71 14.60
N PRO A 448 -0.13 -26.67 15.46
CA PRO A 448 -1.03 -27.76 15.09
C PRO A 448 -2.43 -27.30 14.70
N LEU A 449 -2.81 -26.06 15.04
CA LEU A 449 -4.10 -25.45 14.71
C LEU A 449 -4.06 -24.60 13.43
N SER A 450 -2.90 -24.46 12.78
CA SER A 450 -2.81 -23.71 11.52
C SER A 450 -3.68 -24.36 10.44
N ALA A 451 -4.29 -23.55 9.58
CA ALA A 451 -4.97 -24.01 8.37
C ALA A 451 -4.03 -24.78 7.42
N GLY A 452 -2.73 -24.49 7.47
CA GLY A 452 -1.69 -25.18 6.74
C GLY A 452 -1.45 -26.62 7.17
N GLN A 453 -1.82 -26.98 8.41
CA GLN A 453 -1.73 -28.35 8.90
C GLN A 453 -2.83 -29.22 8.26
N PRO A 454 -2.49 -30.39 7.68
CA PRO A 454 -3.48 -31.24 7.02
C PRO A 454 -4.54 -31.78 7.98
N SER A 455 -4.19 -31.94 9.27
CA SER A 455 -5.08 -32.38 10.34
C SER A 455 -6.14 -31.35 10.75
N THR A 456 -5.92 -30.06 10.48
CA THR A 456 -6.91 -29.01 10.76
C THR A 456 -8.07 -29.13 9.78
N ALA A 457 -9.30 -29.29 10.25
CA ALA A 457 -10.45 -29.38 9.35
C ALA A 457 -10.74 -28.01 8.70
N LEU A 458 -10.88 -28.00 7.37
CA LEU A 458 -11.35 -26.84 6.61
C LEU A 458 -12.70 -27.20 5.98
N LYS A 459 -13.65 -26.25 5.99
CA LYS A 459 -14.95 -26.42 5.31
C LYS A 459 -14.77 -26.56 3.80
N ASN A 460 -13.76 -25.89 3.25
CA ASN A 460 -13.37 -25.99 1.86
C ASN A 460 -11.84 -25.83 1.73
N PRO A 461 -11.14 -26.61 0.88
CA PRO A 461 -9.69 -26.51 0.70
C PRO A 461 -9.19 -25.11 0.34
N MET A 462 -10.01 -24.30 -0.34
CA MET A 462 -9.68 -22.92 -0.69
C MET A 462 -9.52 -22.00 0.52
N GLN A 463 -10.00 -22.39 1.71
CA GLN A 463 -9.77 -21.65 2.94
C GLN A 463 -8.29 -21.56 3.33
N LEU A 464 -7.45 -22.46 2.80
CA LEU A 464 -6.00 -22.37 2.91
C LEU A 464 -5.45 -21.00 2.48
N PHE A 465 -6.08 -20.35 1.50
CA PHE A 465 -5.62 -19.06 0.97
C PHE A 465 -6.30 -17.86 1.61
N SER A 466 -7.44 -18.06 2.29
CA SER A 466 -8.10 -17.00 3.08
C SER A 466 -7.57 -16.93 4.51
N ALA A 467 -7.07 -18.06 5.02
CA ALA A 467 -6.45 -18.12 6.34
C ALA A 467 -5.13 -17.37 6.35
N THR A 468 -4.84 -16.72 7.48
CA THR A 468 -3.57 -16.03 7.74
C THR A 468 -3.12 -15.08 6.61
N ALA A 469 -4.08 -14.48 5.91
CA ALA A 469 -3.83 -13.61 4.78
C ALA A 469 -3.26 -12.25 5.20
N PHE A 470 -2.05 -11.93 4.71
CA PHE A 470 -1.42 -10.61 4.85
C PHE A 470 -1.72 -9.74 3.63
N HIS A 471 -2.99 -9.51 3.32
CA HIS A 471 -3.41 -8.92 2.04
C HIS A 471 -3.25 -7.38 1.93
N GLY A 472 -2.68 -6.71 2.92
CA GLY A 472 -2.40 -5.26 2.88
C GLY A 472 -3.64 -4.36 2.69
N GLY A 473 -4.81 -4.80 3.16
CA GLY A 473 -6.10 -4.13 2.96
C GLY A 473 -6.80 -4.39 1.61
N ALA A 474 -6.18 -5.13 0.68
CA ALA A 474 -6.70 -5.36 -0.68
C ALA A 474 -8.11 -5.97 -0.72
N TRP A 475 -8.44 -6.84 0.23
CA TRP A 475 -9.77 -7.46 0.31
C TRP A 475 -10.82 -6.59 0.98
N ARG A 476 -10.37 -5.63 1.80
CA ARG A 476 -11.21 -4.80 2.67
C ARG A 476 -11.46 -3.40 2.11
N THR A 477 -10.75 -2.98 1.07
CA THR A 477 -10.99 -1.69 0.42
C THR A 477 -12.32 -1.67 -0.33
N GLY A 478 -12.92 -0.48 -0.44
CA GLY A 478 -14.23 -0.29 -1.10
C GLY A 478 -14.21 -0.45 -2.62
N TYR A 479 -13.04 -0.37 -3.24
CA TYR A 479 -12.86 -0.50 -4.69
C TYR A 479 -12.00 -1.70 -5.04
N LYS A 480 -12.24 -2.32 -6.19
CA LYS A 480 -11.45 -3.48 -6.64
C LYS A 480 -9.98 -3.10 -6.72
N PHE A 481 -9.13 -3.92 -6.11
CA PHE A 481 -7.68 -3.70 -6.08
C PHE A 481 -7.09 -3.50 -7.49
N GLY A 482 -7.57 -4.25 -8.49
CA GLY A 482 -7.17 -4.09 -9.89
C GLY A 482 -7.49 -2.73 -10.52
N THR A 483 -8.30 -1.87 -9.89
CA THR A 483 -8.74 -0.58 -10.46
C THR A 483 -8.20 0.64 -9.73
N ILE A 484 -7.63 0.48 -8.52
CA ILE A 484 -7.18 1.64 -7.71
C ILE A 484 -5.85 2.22 -8.20
N GLY A 485 -5.03 1.47 -8.94
CA GLY A 485 -3.67 1.88 -9.33
C GLY A 485 -3.62 3.25 -10.03
N PRO A 486 -4.31 3.43 -11.17
CA PRO A 486 -4.40 4.72 -11.86
C PRO A 486 -4.89 5.87 -10.99
N CYS A 487 -5.99 5.67 -10.26
CA CYS A 487 -6.57 6.72 -9.41
C CYS A 487 -5.65 7.06 -8.22
N SER A 488 -4.89 6.09 -7.71
CA SER A 488 -3.88 6.29 -6.67
C SER A 488 -2.73 7.15 -7.19
N ALA A 489 -2.24 6.89 -8.40
CA ALA A 489 -1.19 7.69 -9.02
C ALA A 489 -1.64 9.16 -9.20
N VAL A 490 -2.86 9.39 -9.69
CA VAL A 490 -3.43 10.74 -9.82
C VAL A 490 -3.59 11.40 -8.45
N ALA A 491 -4.18 10.71 -7.47
CA ALA A 491 -4.34 11.24 -6.12
C ALA A 491 -3.01 11.67 -5.50
N TYR A 492 -1.95 10.87 -5.69
CA TYR A 492 -0.62 11.22 -5.22
C TYR A 492 -0.05 12.46 -5.91
N ILE A 493 -0.16 12.57 -7.25
CA ILE A 493 0.29 13.77 -7.98
C ILE A 493 -0.46 15.00 -7.47
N VAL A 494 -1.79 14.91 -7.32
CA VAL A 494 -2.59 16.03 -6.84
C VAL A 494 -2.15 16.43 -5.42
N ALA A 495 -2.09 15.48 -4.50
CA ALA A 495 -1.80 15.75 -3.09
C ALA A 495 -0.34 16.18 -2.84
N SER A 496 0.62 15.64 -3.61
CA SER A 496 2.06 15.84 -3.35
C SER A 496 2.70 16.91 -4.22
N ILE A 497 2.09 17.26 -5.36
CA ILE A 497 2.66 18.21 -6.32
C ILE A 497 1.71 19.38 -6.52
N ILE A 498 0.47 19.13 -6.95
CA ILE A 498 -0.44 20.20 -7.36
C ILE A 498 -0.87 21.04 -6.16
N VAL A 499 -1.33 20.40 -5.08
CA VAL A 499 -1.81 21.10 -3.88
C VAL A 499 -0.68 21.91 -3.22
N PRO A 500 0.52 21.37 -2.94
CA PRO A 500 1.62 22.17 -2.41
C PRO A 500 2.04 23.32 -3.32
N SER A 501 2.13 23.10 -4.64
CA SER A 501 2.50 24.16 -5.59
C SER A 501 1.46 25.29 -5.61
N TRP A 502 0.18 24.94 -5.61
CA TRP A 502 -0.92 25.89 -5.50
C TRP A 502 -0.86 26.68 -4.19
N LEU A 503 -0.66 26.01 -3.06
CA LEU A 503 -0.57 26.67 -1.75
C LEU A 503 0.64 27.61 -1.65
N VAL A 504 1.77 27.25 -2.26
CA VAL A 504 2.93 28.14 -2.37
C VAL A 504 2.61 29.35 -3.24
N LEU A 505 2.01 29.16 -4.42
CA LEU A 505 1.61 30.26 -5.30
C LEU A 505 0.62 31.21 -4.61
N TYR A 506 -0.44 30.66 -4.04
CA TYR A 506 -1.45 31.41 -3.27
C TYR A 506 -0.81 32.22 -2.14
N SER A 507 0.03 31.57 -1.33
CA SER A 507 0.72 32.23 -0.21
C SER A 507 1.69 33.30 -0.70
N SER A 508 2.33 33.12 -1.86
CA SER A 508 3.25 34.12 -2.42
C SER A 508 2.50 35.34 -2.93
N ILE A 509 1.38 35.15 -3.64
CA ILE A 509 0.50 36.25 -4.09
C ILE A 509 0.04 37.06 -2.87
N GLN A 510 -0.48 36.38 -1.85
CA GLN A 510 -0.90 37.05 -0.61
C GLN A 510 0.28 37.76 0.08
N PHE A 511 1.45 37.14 0.19
CA PHE A 511 2.63 37.78 0.78
C PHE A 511 3.02 39.10 0.10
N PHE A 512 3.14 39.11 -1.23
CA PHE A 512 3.50 40.32 -1.98
C PHE A 512 2.40 41.38 -1.88
N ALA A 513 1.15 40.96 -1.94
CA ALA A 513 0.00 41.84 -1.80
C ALA A 513 -0.06 42.55 -0.44
N TRP A 514 0.06 41.81 0.66
CA TRP A 514 0.05 42.39 2.00
C TRP A 514 1.32 43.20 2.29
N SER A 515 2.45 42.88 1.65
CA SER A 515 3.66 43.71 1.69
C SER A 515 3.46 45.04 0.98
N TRP A 516 2.79 45.02 -0.19
CA TRP A 516 2.43 46.22 -0.93
C TRP A 516 1.42 47.08 -0.16
N ALA A 517 0.40 46.46 0.44
CA ALA A 517 -0.54 47.14 1.33
C ALA A 517 0.19 47.83 2.50
N LEU A 518 1.10 47.12 3.17
CA LEU A 518 1.90 47.70 4.26
C LEU A 518 2.72 48.91 3.79
N PHE A 519 3.35 48.81 2.61
CA PHE A 519 4.12 49.90 2.02
C PHE A 519 3.23 51.13 1.73
N MET A 520 2.05 50.94 1.16
CA MET A 520 1.10 52.03 0.90
C MET A 520 0.61 52.68 2.19
N VAL A 521 0.24 51.89 3.22
CA VAL A 521 -0.16 52.46 4.52
C VAL A 521 0.98 53.29 5.12
N ALA A 522 2.22 52.81 5.03
CA ALA A 522 3.38 53.48 5.59
C ALA A 522 3.79 54.77 4.84
N THR A 523 3.54 54.85 3.54
CA THR A 523 4.03 55.96 2.69
C THR A 523 2.94 56.95 2.28
N GLN A 524 1.70 56.48 2.09
CA GLN A 524 0.57 57.23 1.54
C GLN A 524 -0.64 57.27 2.50
N GLY A 525 -0.59 56.50 3.58
CA GLY A 525 -1.66 56.43 4.58
C GLY A 525 -2.69 55.32 4.31
N ALA A 526 -3.55 55.07 5.30
CA ALA A 526 -4.50 53.95 5.30
C ALA A 526 -5.51 53.98 4.14
N ALA A 527 -5.95 55.18 3.72
CA ALA A 527 -6.90 55.34 2.63
C ALA A 527 -6.34 54.81 1.29
N ALA A 528 -5.05 55.01 1.02
CA ALA A 528 -4.41 54.54 -0.22
C ALA A 528 -4.32 53.00 -0.29
N ALA A 529 -4.34 52.32 0.85
CA ALA A 529 -4.24 50.86 0.92
C ALA A 529 -5.60 50.15 1.00
N GLU A 530 -6.70 50.88 1.14
CA GLU A 530 -8.04 50.34 1.38
C GLU A 530 -8.42 49.27 0.35
N ASP A 531 -8.39 49.62 -0.94
CA ASP A 531 -8.79 48.73 -2.03
C ASP A 531 -7.95 47.46 -2.08
N THR A 532 -6.64 47.60 -1.88
CA THR A 532 -5.73 46.45 -1.86
C THR A 532 -6.06 45.54 -0.68
N ILE A 533 -6.16 46.07 0.54
CA ILE A 533 -6.51 45.28 1.73
C ILE A 533 -7.87 44.60 1.54
N SER A 534 -8.84 45.30 0.96
CA SER A 534 -10.16 44.75 0.65
C SER A 534 -10.08 43.54 -0.28
N ILE A 535 -9.47 43.69 -1.46
CA ILE A 535 -9.33 42.62 -2.47
C ILE A 535 -8.67 41.38 -1.86
N PHE A 536 -7.58 41.55 -1.12
CA PHE A 536 -6.83 40.43 -0.57
C PHE A 536 -7.46 39.82 0.69
N THR A 537 -8.31 40.57 1.40
CA THR A 537 -9.20 40.02 2.43
C THR A 537 -10.30 39.16 1.81
N TYR A 538 -10.89 39.56 0.68
CA TYR A 538 -11.81 38.69 -0.06
C TYR A 538 -11.15 37.43 -0.60
N LEU A 539 -9.90 37.53 -1.06
CA LEU A 539 -9.12 36.38 -1.50
C LEU A 539 -8.85 35.37 -0.37
N GLN A 540 -8.95 35.78 0.91
CA GLN A 540 -8.88 34.86 2.05
C GLN A 540 -10.06 33.88 2.10
N LEU A 541 -11.19 34.16 1.45
CA LEU A 541 -12.29 33.20 1.35
C LEU A 541 -11.85 31.87 0.71
N LEU A 542 -10.81 31.88 -0.14
CA LEU A 542 -10.20 30.66 -0.66
C LEU A 542 -9.59 29.79 0.45
N GLU A 543 -9.15 30.34 1.59
CA GLU A 543 -8.65 29.55 2.73
C GLU A 543 -9.76 28.69 3.35
N VAL A 544 -11.02 29.15 3.30
CA VAL A 544 -12.18 28.33 3.69
C VAL A 544 -12.31 27.13 2.76
N LEU A 545 -12.14 27.35 1.45
CA LEU A 545 -12.16 26.26 0.46
C LEU A 545 -10.96 25.31 0.64
N HIS A 546 -9.75 25.83 0.89
CA HIS A 546 -8.57 25.01 1.15
C HIS A 546 -8.79 24.11 2.39
N ALA A 547 -9.38 24.65 3.45
CA ALA A 547 -9.74 23.88 4.63
C ALA A 547 -10.85 22.85 4.33
N ALA A 548 -11.92 23.26 3.65
CA ALA A 548 -13.06 22.39 3.32
C ALA A 548 -12.67 21.22 2.40
N LEU A 549 -11.74 21.45 1.48
CA LEU A 549 -11.20 20.44 0.57
C LEU A 549 -10.08 19.60 1.22
N GLY A 550 -9.68 19.90 2.46
CA GLY A 550 -8.62 19.19 3.17
C GLY A 550 -7.21 19.44 2.62
N MET A 551 -7.00 20.52 1.87
CA MET A 551 -5.67 20.93 1.39
C MET A 551 -4.78 21.40 2.54
N VAL A 552 -5.38 21.92 3.61
CA VAL A 552 -4.71 22.34 4.84
C VAL A 552 -5.40 21.72 6.06
N PRO A 553 -4.68 21.44 7.16
CA PRO A 553 -5.22 20.76 8.34
C PRO A 553 -6.08 21.66 9.25
N SER A 554 -6.79 22.64 8.69
CA SER A 554 -7.60 23.62 9.41
C SER A 554 -9.07 23.21 9.45
N ASN A 555 -9.80 23.56 10.51
CA ASN A 555 -11.25 23.33 10.58
C ASN A 555 -11.98 24.39 9.71
N PRO A 556 -12.79 23.99 8.71
CA PRO A 556 -13.42 24.93 7.77
C PRO A 556 -14.34 25.95 8.44
N LEU A 557 -15.07 25.55 9.50
CA LEU A 557 -16.00 26.42 10.20
C LEU A 557 -15.24 27.51 10.96
N THR A 558 -14.18 27.15 11.67
CA THR A 558 -13.37 28.14 12.41
C THR A 558 -12.66 29.09 11.45
N THR A 559 -12.19 28.59 10.30
CA THR A 559 -11.58 29.42 9.25
C THR A 559 -12.60 30.39 8.65
N ALA A 560 -13.81 29.92 8.35
CA ALA A 560 -14.90 30.75 7.85
C ALA A 560 -15.27 31.87 8.83
N MET A 561 -15.47 31.55 10.12
CA MET A 561 -15.78 32.56 11.14
C MET A 561 -14.69 33.64 11.24
N GLN A 562 -13.41 33.23 11.22
CA GLN A 562 -12.28 34.16 11.25
C GLN A 562 -12.28 35.10 10.05
N ILE A 563 -12.47 34.58 8.84
CA ILE A 563 -12.42 35.39 7.61
C ILE A 563 -13.67 36.25 7.46
N SER A 564 -14.85 35.74 7.80
CA SER A 564 -16.10 36.50 7.76
C SER A 564 -16.06 37.74 8.65
N SER A 565 -15.40 37.68 9.82
CA SER A 565 -15.23 38.85 10.68
C SER A 565 -14.44 39.98 9.98
N ARG A 566 -13.38 39.63 9.25
CA ARG A 566 -12.54 40.59 8.51
C ARG A 566 -13.23 41.14 7.27
N VAL A 567 -13.93 40.28 6.52
CA VAL A 567 -14.75 40.69 5.39
C VAL A 567 -15.84 41.66 5.85
N GLY A 568 -16.49 41.38 6.99
CA GLY A 568 -17.47 42.28 7.59
C GLY A 568 -16.89 43.65 7.92
N LEU A 569 -15.69 43.72 8.48
CA LEU A 569 -15.03 44.99 8.76
C LEU A 569 -14.70 45.78 7.49
N VAL A 570 -14.18 45.12 6.45
CA VAL A 570 -13.89 45.77 5.17
C VAL A 570 -15.18 46.33 4.54
N GLN A 571 -16.32 45.64 4.70
CA GLN A 571 -17.61 46.14 4.25
C GLN A 571 -18.09 47.36 5.05
N ILE A 572 -17.87 47.36 6.38
CA ILE A 572 -18.16 48.53 7.22
C ILE A 572 -17.39 49.76 6.74
N VAL A 573 -16.08 49.61 6.47
CA VAL A 573 -15.23 50.68 5.93
C VAL A 573 -15.72 51.15 4.55
N ALA A 574 -16.11 50.21 3.67
CA ALA A 574 -16.61 50.55 2.34
C ALA A 574 -17.95 51.31 2.37
N CYS A 575 -18.80 51.02 3.37
CA CYS A 575 -20.12 51.62 3.51
C CYS A 575 -20.12 53.00 4.20
N ALA A 576 -19.19 53.27 5.13
CA ALA A 576 -19.11 54.54 5.84
C ALA A 576 -18.23 55.56 5.08
N ARG A 577 -18.85 56.39 4.23
CA ARG A 577 -18.17 57.30 3.28
C ARG A 577 -18.46 58.78 3.53
N SER A 578 -19.22 59.14 4.56
CA SER A 578 -19.40 60.53 4.98
C SER A 578 -18.07 61.12 5.43
N ALA A 579 -17.83 62.40 5.12
CA ALA A 579 -16.58 63.06 5.45
C ALA A 579 -16.27 63.02 6.97
N SER A 580 -17.29 63.12 7.83
CA SER A 580 -17.15 63.08 9.29
C SER A 580 -16.79 61.68 9.80
N SER A 581 -17.48 60.63 9.35
CA SER A 581 -17.20 59.25 9.77
C SER A 581 -15.85 58.79 9.22
N TRP A 582 -15.52 59.16 7.97
CA TRP A 582 -14.24 58.83 7.35
C TRP A 582 -13.05 59.44 8.11
N ALA A 583 -13.12 60.73 8.45
CA ALA A 583 -12.09 61.40 9.25
C ALA A 583 -11.90 60.76 10.63
N ALA A 584 -13.01 60.36 11.28
CA ALA A 584 -12.99 59.71 12.59
C ALA A 584 -12.49 58.24 12.54
N MET A 585 -12.63 57.55 11.40
CA MET A 585 -12.13 56.18 11.21
C MET A 585 -10.65 56.13 10.88
N LEU A 586 -10.09 57.15 10.20
CA LEU A 586 -8.75 57.10 9.61
C LEU A 586 -7.61 56.70 10.58
N PRO A 587 -7.56 57.19 11.85
CA PRO A 587 -6.53 56.76 12.81
C PRO A 587 -6.67 55.28 13.19
N TRP A 588 -7.91 54.80 13.36
CA TRP A 588 -8.22 53.42 13.71
C TRP A 588 -7.96 52.46 12.53
N MET A 589 -8.28 52.92 11.31
CA MET A 589 -7.95 52.23 10.08
C MET A 589 -6.44 52.04 9.94
N THR A 590 -5.67 53.10 10.15
CA THR A 590 -4.20 53.01 10.14
C THR A 590 -3.70 51.97 11.14
N LEU A 591 -4.25 51.96 12.35
CA LEU A 591 -3.86 51.02 13.40
C LEU A 591 -4.11 49.56 13.01
N PHE A 592 -5.35 49.20 12.61
CA PHE A 592 -5.63 47.80 12.27
C PHE A 592 -5.01 47.40 10.93
N MET A 593 -4.92 48.28 9.93
CA MET A 593 -4.34 47.96 8.63
C MET A 593 -2.84 47.68 8.72
N VAL A 594 -2.08 48.42 9.54
CA VAL A 594 -0.67 48.09 9.83
C VAL A 594 -0.58 46.76 10.57
N ALA A 595 -1.37 46.55 11.63
CA ALA A 595 -1.33 45.33 12.42
C ALA A 595 -1.68 44.08 11.59
N TRP A 596 -2.71 44.18 10.76
CA TRP A 596 -3.11 43.15 9.80
C TRP A 596 -2.00 42.89 8.81
N SER A 597 -1.49 43.92 8.14
CA SER A 597 -0.50 43.73 7.08
C SER A 597 0.79 43.09 7.60
N ILE A 598 1.31 43.51 8.75
CA ILE A 598 2.49 42.86 9.36
C ILE A 598 2.19 41.40 9.70
N THR A 599 1.02 41.11 10.28
CA THR A 599 0.60 39.75 10.64
C THR A 599 0.51 38.86 9.41
N GLU A 600 -0.10 39.36 8.34
CA GLU A 600 -0.31 38.63 7.09
C GLU A 600 0.99 38.40 6.32
N VAL A 601 1.85 39.41 6.22
CA VAL A 601 3.20 39.28 5.61
C VAL A 601 3.97 38.14 6.29
N ILE A 602 4.03 38.12 7.62
CA ILE A 602 4.70 37.06 8.37
C ILE A 602 4.01 35.70 8.14
N ARG A 603 2.67 35.66 8.16
CA ARG A 603 1.88 34.43 8.02
C ARG A 603 2.08 33.77 6.67
N TYR A 604 1.94 34.53 5.59
CA TYR A 604 2.03 34.00 4.24
C TYR A 604 3.46 33.68 3.83
N LEU A 605 4.45 34.45 4.29
CA LEU A 605 5.86 34.07 4.12
C LEU A 605 6.17 32.75 4.82
N TYR A 606 5.67 32.57 6.04
CA TYR A 606 5.80 31.31 6.78
C TYR A 606 5.13 30.16 6.05
N TYR A 607 3.89 30.32 5.58
CA TYR A 607 3.18 29.27 4.84
C TYR A 607 3.83 28.92 3.51
N ALA A 608 4.29 29.90 2.72
CA ALA A 608 4.97 29.66 1.45
C ALA A 608 6.25 28.84 1.66
N LEU A 609 7.13 29.29 2.56
CA LEU A 609 8.42 28.61 2.80
C LEU A 609 8.24 27.23 3.42
N ASN A 610 7.39 27.11 4.45
CA ASN A 610 7.15 25.83 5.12
C ASN A 610 6.52 24.80 4.18
N THR A 611 5.61 25.22 3.29
CA THR A 611 5.02 24.33 2.26
C THR A 611 6.02 23.93 1.19
N ALA A 612 6.97 24.82 0.85
CA ALA A 612 8.09 24.52 -0.03
C ALA A 612 9.21 23.67 0.62
N GLY A 613 9.03 23.26 1.88
CA GLY A 613 10.02 22.45 2.63
C GLY A 613 11.14 23.25 3.28
N VAL A 614 11.08 24.59 3.25
CA VAL A 614 12.07 25.49 3.85
C VAL A 614 11.61 25.92 5.24
N ASN A 615 12.24 25.37 6.27
CA ASN A 615 11.94 25.69 7.67
C ASN A 615 12.93 26.72 8.21
N LEU A 616 12.46 27.95 8.48
CA LEU A 616 13.27 29.02 9.09
C LEU A 616 12.87 29.24 10.56
N PRO A 617 13.72 28.91 11.54
CA PRO A 617 13.41 29.11 12.96
C PRO A 617 13.05 30.55 13.34
N PRO A 618 13.72 31.61 12.84
CA PRO A 618 13.34 32.99 13.15
C PRO A 618 11.94 33.34 12.66
N LEU A 619 11.58 32.90 11.44
CA LEU A 619 10.25 33.12 10.88
C LEU A 619 9.17 32.36 11.64
N THR A 620 9.47 31.14 12.07
CA THR A 620 8.59 30.37 12.96
C THR A 620 8.36 31.11 14.27
N TRP A 621 9.43 31.66 14.87
CA TRP A 621 9.30 32.43 16.10
C TRP A 621 8.42 33.67 15.91
N LEU A 622 8.62 34.42 14.81
CA LEU A 622 7.81 35.59 14.46
C LEU A 622 6.33 35.21 14.35
N ARG A 623 6.01 34.18 13.55
CA ARG A 623 4.63 33.71 13.33
C ARG A 623 3.87 33.42 14.63
N TYR A 624 4.55 32.87 15.63
CA TYR A 624 3.96 32.46 16.90
C TYR A 624 4.22 33.45 18.05
N SER A 625 4.81 34.62 17.82
CA SER A 625 5.10 35.61 18.88
C SER A 625 4.63 37.03 18.58
N THR A 626 4.55 37.45 17.32
CA THR A 626 4.13 38.83 17.00
C THR A 626 2.68 39.13 17.38
N PHE A 627 1.82 38.11 17.49
CA PHE A 627 0.45 38.27 17.97
C PHE A 627 0.36 38.90 19.37
N LEU A 628 1.41 38.80 20.20
CA LEU A 628 1.42 39.40 21.55
C LEU A 628 1.19 40.92 21.52
N ALA A 629 1.70 41.60 20.48
CA ALA A 629 1.53 43.03 20.28
C ALA A 629 0.51 43.33 19.17
N LEU A 630 0.59 42.64 18.03
CA LEU A 630 -0.22 42.95 16.87
C LEU A 630 -1.70 42.59 17.05
N TYR A 631 -2.02 41.57 17.85
CA TYR A 631 -3.42 41.17 18.05
C TYR A 631 -4.21 42.19 18.88
N PRO A 632 -3.73 42.69 20.05
CA PRO A 632 -4.39 43.80 20.75
C PRO A 632 -4.51 45.07 19.89
N LEU A 633 -3.46 45.44 19.14
CA LEU A 633 -3.47 46.63 18.27
C LEU A 633 -4.51 46.49 17.15
N GLY A 634 -4.58 45.31 16.52
CA GLY A 634 -5.60 44.98 15.54
C GLY A 634 -6.99 45.18 16.12
N VAL A 635 -7.33 44.46 17.20
CA VAL A 635 -8.65 44.53 17.84
C VAL A 635 -9.04 45.96 18.23
N ALA A 636 -8.12 46.74 18.79
CA ALA A 636 -8.37 48.14 19.14
C ALA A 636 -8.71 48.99 17.89
N GLY A 637 -7.96 48.82 16.79
CA GLY A 637 -8.23 49.50 15.54
C GLY A 637 -9.54 49.07 14.88
N GLU A 638 -9.86 47.77 14.90
CA GLU A 638 -11.12 47.25 14.35
C GLU A 638 -12.34 47.83 15.10
N LEU A 639 -12.32 47.77 16.44
CA LEU A 639 -13.42 48.29 17.27
C LEU A 639 -13.55 49.81 17.16
N GLY A 640 -12.43 50.54 17.11
CA GLY A 640 -12.43 51.99 16.92
C GLY A 640 -12.99 52.40 15.55
N ALA A 641 -12.65 51.67 14.49
CA ALA A 641 -13.19 51.92 13.16
C ALA A 641 -14.70 51.66 13.11
N VAL A 642 -15.17 50.54 13.68
CA VAL A 642 -16.61 50.23 13.77
C VAL A 642 -17.35 51.30 14.56
N TYR A 643 -16.81 51.71 15.71
CA TYR A 643 -17.41 52.75 16.56
C TYR A 643 -17.56 54.09 15.80
N SER A 644 -16.50 54.52 15.12
CA SER A 644 -16.50 55.75 14.32
C SER A 644 -17.42 55.67 13.11
N ALA A 645 -17.65 54.48 12.54
CA ALA A 645 -18.55 54.26 11.41
C ALA A 645 -20.04 54.24 11.80
N MET A 646 -20.35 53.92 13.06
CA MET A 646 -21.73 53.65 13.49
C MET A 646 -22.74 54.77 13.17
N PRO A 647 -22.46 56.07 13.40
CA PRO A 647 -23.45 57.12 13.16
C PRO A 647 -24.00 57.13 11.73
N GLU A 648 -23.13 56.97 10.73
CA GLU A 648 -23.52 56.92 9.32
C GLU A 648 -24.19 55.60 8.96
N LEU A 649 -23.70 54.46 9.49
CA LEU A 649 -24.32 53.16 9.23
C LEU A 649 -25.75 53.10 9.78
N THR A 650 -25.99 53.69 10.96
CA THR A 650 -27.33 53.81 11.55
C THR A 650 -28.25 54.64 10.67
N GLN A 651 -27.75 55.76 10.13
CA GLN A 651 -28.52 56.60 9.23
C GLN A 651 -28.90 55.85 7.94
N LYS A 652 -27.93 55.22 7.27
CA LYS A 652 -28.16 54.45 6.03
C LYS A 652 -29.07 53.24 6.21
N ALA A 653 -29.03 52.61 7.38
CA ALA A 653 -29.94 51.52 7.74
C ALA A 653 -31.39 52.02 7.89
N ALA A 654 -31.59 53.20 8.49
CA ALA A 654 -32.90 53.83 8.62
C ALA A 654 -33.50 54.27 7.27
N GLU A 655 -32.65 54.58 6.29
CA GLU A 655 -33.03 54.95 4.91
C GLU A 655 -33.31 53.74 4.00
N GLY A 656 -33.24 52.51 4.52
CA GLY A 656 -33.68 51.30 3.81
C GLY A 656 -32.66 50.67 2.85
N CYS A 657 -31.37 51.03 2.92
CA CYS A 657 -30.33 50.49 2.04
C CYS A 657 -30.16 48.95 2.22
N GLY A 658 -30.34 48.19 1.12
CA GLY A 658 -30.61 46.75 1.13
C GLY A 658 -29.60 45.82 1.83
N LEU A 659 -28.30 46.17 1.90
CA LEU A 659 -27.29 45.34 2.59
C LEU A 659 -27.39 45.47 4.13
N LEU A 660 -27.99 46.56 4.62
CA LEU A 660 -28.18 46.87 6.05
C LEU A 660 -29.64 46.67 6.51
N HIS A 661 -30.55 46.29 5.61
CA HIS A 661 -31.98 46.16 5.90
C HIS A 661 -32.28 45.04 6.92
N ALA A 662 -31.46 44.00 6.99
CA ALA A 662 -31.53 42.99 8.06
C ALA A 662 -31.07 43.53 9.43
N CYS A 663 -30.25 44.59 9.46
CA CYS A 663 -29.82 45.28 10.69
C CYS A 663 -30.79 46.41 11.11
N ALA A 664 -31.70 46.82 10.22
CA ALA A 664 -32.64 47.92 10.42
C ALA A 664 -33.87 47.58 11.28
N ILE A 665 -34.05 46.31 11.68
CA ILE A 665 -35.14 45.88 12.59
C ILE A 665 -34.85 46.31 14.06
N VAL A 666 -33.71 46.95 14.32
CA VAL A 666 -33.18 47.20 15.66
C VAL A 666 -33.16 48.72 15.95
N PRO A 667 -34.04 49.27 16.82
CA PRO A 667 -34.04 50.68 17.23
C PRO A 667 -32.66 51.25 17.61
N ALA A 668 -32.47 52.57 17.52
CA ALA A 668 -31.19 53.23 17.88
C ALA A 668 -30.70 52.93 19.31
N ALA A 669 -31.61 52.71 20.27
CA ALA A 669 -31.29 52.27 21.64
C ALA A 669 -30.72 50.84 21.68
N THR A 670 -31.20 49.96 20.81
CA THR A 670 -30.71 48.58 20.68
C THR A 670 -29.42 48.45 19.85
N GLN A 671 -28.97 49.49 19.15
CA GLN A 671 -27.67 49.51 18.45
C GLN A 671 -26.50 49.91 19.36
N ARG A 672 -26.72 50.80 20.35
CA ARG A 672 -25.75 50.99 21.46
C ARG A 672 -25.63 49.72 22.31
N LEU A 673 -26.74 49.00 22.51
CA LEU A 673 -26.75 47.66 23.11
C LEU A 673 -26.08 46.62 22.18
N GLY A 674 -26.18 46.76 20.86
CA GLY A 674 -25.51 45.91 19.87
C GLY A 674 -23.99 46.10 19.85
N PHE A 675 -23.49 47.34 19.90
CA PHE A 675 -22.06 47.61 20.06
C PHE A 675 -21.55 47.22 21.45
N ALA A 676 -22.34 47.44 22.51
CA ALA A 676 -22.04 46.92 23.84
C ALA A 676 -22.02 45.38 23.86
N GLY A 677 -22.90 44.72 23.08
CA GLY A 677 -22.90 43.28 22.86
C GLY A 677 -21.69 42.80 22.08
N LEU A 678 -21.26 43.53 21.04
CA LEU A 678 -20.03 43.28 20.31
C LEU A 678 -18.81 43.41 21.24
N LEU A 679 -18.74 44.48 22.02
CA LEU A 679 -17.71 44.67 23.04
C LEU A 679 -17.73 43.55 24.08
N LEU A 680 -18.90 43.12 24.55
CA LEU A 680 -19.03 41.99 25.47
C LEU A 680 -18.53 40.68 24.84
N VAL A 681 -18.85 40.42 23.57
CA VAL A 681 -18.32 39.28 22.81
C VAL A 681 -16.80 39.37 22.72
N TYR A 682 -16.24 40.54 22.40
CA TYR A 682 -14.78 40.71 22.38
C TYR A 682 -14.15 40.54 23.77
N VAL A 683 -14.74 41.08 24.83
CA VAL A 683 -14.25 40.93 26.22
C VAL A 683 -14.28 39.47 26.68
N LEU A 684 -15.29 38.70 26.27
CA LEU A 684 -15.42 37.28 26.63
C LEU A 684 -14.56 36.36 25.73
N CYS A 685 -14.54 36.61 24.43
CA CYS A 685 -13.84 35.75 23.46
C CYS A 685 -12.34 36.06 23.36
N PHE A 686 -11.90 37.30 23.60
CA PHE A 686 -10.50 37.70 23.48
C PHE A 686 -9.59 36.93 24.45
N PRO A 687 -9.88 36.82 25.77
CA PRO A 687 -9.05 36.03 26.68
C PRO A 687 -8.96 34.55 26.28
N MET A 688 -10.08 34.00 25.79
CA MET A 688 -10.14 32.61 25.31
C MET A 688 -9.22 32.40 24.10
N LEU A 689 -9.40 33.19 23.03
CA LEU A 689 -8.61 33.07 21.81
C LEU A 689 -7.13 33.39 22.06
N PHE A 690 -6.82 34.44 22.82
CA PHE A 690 -5.45 34.79 23.19
C PHE A 690 -4.78 33.68 24.01
N GLY A 691 -5.51 33.08 24.95
CA GLY A 691 -5.06 31.92 25.72
C GLY A 691 -4.71 30.71 24.85
N THR A 692 -5.52 30.41 23.83
CA THR A 692 -5.20 29.33 22.88
C THR A 692 -3.92 29.60 22.10
N MET A 693 -3.69 30.84 21.65
CA MET A 693 -2.47 31.24 20.94
C MET A 693 -1.22 31.15 21.83
N LEU A 694 -1.32 31.52 23.11
CA LEU A 694 -0.24 31.32 24.09
C LEU A 694 0.10 29.85 24.27
N GLY A 695 -0.91 28.97 24.32
CA GLY A 695 -0.73 27.52 24.37
C GLY A 695 -0.01 26.97 23.13
N GLN A 696 -0.41 27.43 21.93
CA GLN A 696 0.25 27.05 20.67
C GLN A 696 1.72 27.50 20.66
N ARG A 697 2.00 28.75 21.05
CA ARG A 697 3.36 29.28 21.16
C ARG A 697 4.24 28.42 22.07
N ARG A 698 3.78 28.10 23.29
CA ARG A 698 4.54 27.26 24.23
C ARG A 698 4.92 25.91 23.62
N LYS A 699 3.99 25.25 22.92
CA LYS A 699 4.22 23.97 22.24
C LYS A 699 5.27 24.08 21.12
N VAL A 700 5.16 25.08 20.26
CA VAL A 700 6.07 25.26 19.12
C VAL A 700 7.47 25.64 19.57
N LEU A 701 7.60 26.58 20.52
CA LEU A 701 8.91 27.00 21.02
C LEU A 701 9.65 25.88 21.76
N LYS A 702 8.92 24.99 22.46
CA LYS A 702 9.51 23.79 23.06
C LYS A 702 10.14 22.89 21.98
N ARG A 703 9.43 22.62 20.88
CA ARG A 703 9.94 21.81 19.76
C ARG A 703 11.16 22.44 19.09
N LEU A 704 11.19 23.76 18.93
CA LEU A 704 12.36 24.46 18.36
C LEU A 704 13.61 24.31 19.26
N LYS A 705 13.44 24.37 20.58
CA LYS A 705 14.55 24.13 21.53
C LYS A 705 15.07 22.70 21.46
N GLU A 706 14.17 21.72 21.43
CA GLU A 706 14.52 20.29 21.31
C GLU A 706 15.22 19.98 19.97
N ALA A 707 14.81 20.62 18.87
CA ALA A 707 15.45 20.45 17.56
C ALA A 707 16.85 21.07 17.51
N LYS A 708 17.10 22.16 18.26
CA LYS A 708 18.41 22.78 18.38
C LYS A 708 19.37 21.91 19.19
N SER A 709 18.90 21.36 20.32
CA SER A 709 19.66 20.44 21.18
C SER A 709 20.02 19.08 20.54
N LYS A 710 19.42 18.72 19.39
CA LYS A 710 19.78 17.52 18.63
C LYS A 710 20.79 17.79 17.51
N LYS A 711 21.07 19.07 17.21
CA LYS A 711 22.04 19.49 16.19
C LYS A 711 23.37 19.95 16.80
N GLU A 712 23.34 20.38 18.05
CA GLU A 712 24.49 20.51 18.95
C GLU A 712 24.81 19.14 19.54
#